data_AF-A0A944RX01-F1
#
_entry.id   AF-A0A944RX01-F1
#
_cell.length_a   1.000
_cell.length_b   1.000
_cell.length_c   1.000
_cell.angle_alpha   90.00
_cell.angle_beta   90.00
_cell.angle_gamma   90.00
#
_symmetry.space_group_name_H-M   'P 1'
#
loop_
_entity.id
_entity.type
_entity.pdbx_description
1 polymer ?
#
loop_
_entity_poly.entity_id
_entity_poly.type
_entity_poly.pdbx_seq_one_letter_code
_entity_poly.pdbx_strand_id
1 'polypeptide(L)'
;MLIVRWWRVLAVVLPVMLLAGPLFASADTIGRMSFWVAPGGSDAFTQLHRDLVTPLLSDRGFLPADVPARATPDSVVSYLYSFTSPTALDSTRHALWQTTAWQATLRRLADEVGLASTGSIRCELTRYTGPAGPGESSPAGTGLRVGPWVRFDVQDNLPANGAGGLLFDAEGVLWFSALFAQGLVRYDGETFTRYSVADGLLGDRIRVIYLDRDERLWIGTENGLCLLDDGRLTSFTVADGLPAGDILAIEQTRNGDLWFGGTGGLSRYDGERFDRSQGALVDKLISNLITDRGGALWIATLDPVSPWTEDSPIYRMAEDDGILVDMSQTVGREGIYSLFEDRDGNLWFGQSTRVTRYDGHSTISLTRQDGLASGNVVTIAEDDDGNLWFGSGHDGLSRWDGQSVSHFTTEDGLPNDQIMHGGIAVGEGGALWIGTMAGGLVRYDGIRLAHFTESQGLPTNYVFAGVQDRDNQLWFATPAGLARLDGNHFVSFDTRDGLAENRVWDLGLDAAGDLWMLHDGVLAMTHFDGQTFETIPIRVENAQPGVYGKDVMAIGHQGQVWQSRGADLYRHETDGFHQQILEGFLADTRITALYVDQKGQLWLGTGQGLWRWDGRSATRIESVLPRSVDVTFIGEDRRGRLWAGNTVGQVVRLDGERNETYSPSTGTRIGMIRDIIEDRRGHLWIGIYGGGVVRFDGLVFQYLSTRDGLINDAVQGFVEDHQGNIWICTDGGITRYRPSDQPPSLELGVITADERYDPVDELSISSSQDLITIEYRGHSALTPRDKLAYAYRLVGHEDDWQATRQVSVSYRDLPIGDYTFEVKAVDGDLNYSAPATMVLHITPAYTQLALLFGFTLSLGGAAVAIVYGVRRRRERDLARVELAKERRQRIELLPHHIDAWTVDDFVGASTAHRQMLEQIRQLQEDGGPVMITGEPGTGKELAARAIHAGSSRHSGPFVPLRCAGLPADVTTSLTRRTQALSQLFGHVQGAFPEAGQDQEGVIQQAHGGTLYLDEVGVLALPLQAHLLRVLSERKVQRTGGSEPEAFDLRIIAGSSEDLAVQVEVAAFHAPFYEHLTAHTLSIPALRDRPEDIPLLAQWMIDDLSRGLETKSVQLGEEILQLLGNTPLPGNARELRHLLERALREQGPGDLRPQDFNLQT
;
A
#
# COMPACT_ATOMS: atom_id res chain seq x y z
N MET A 1 -24.37 -27.53 39.57
CA MET A 1 -24.40 -26.05 39.77
C MET A 1 -23.27 -25.31 39.01
N LEU A 2 -22.83 -25.84 37.86
CA LEU A 2 -21.90 -25.17 36.92
C LEU A 2 -22.41 -25.16 35.46
N ILE A 3 -23.56 -25.79 35.19
CA ILE A 3 -24.20 -25.86 33.86
C ILE A 3 -25.29 -24.77 33.68
N VAL A 4 -25.70 -24.09 34.76
CA VAL A 4 -26.74 -23.04 34.74
C VAL A 4 -26.17 -21.64 34.44
N ARG A 5 -24.84 -21.47 34.38
CA ARG A 5 -24.20 -20.18 34.05
C ARG A 5 -23.90 -19.98 32.55
N TRP A 6 -23.83 -21.05 31.76
CA TRP A 6 -23.59 -20.97 30.31
C TRP A 6 -24.87 -20.77 29.48
N TRP A 7 -26.03 -21.19 29.99
CA TRP A 7 -27.31 -21.05 29.28
C TRP A 7 -27.93 -19.65 29.30
N ARG A 8 -27.42 -18.72 30.12
CA ARG A 8 -27.89 -17.32 30.15
C ARG A 8 -27.12 -16.38 29.21
N VAL A 9 -25.98 -16.80 28.67
CA VAL A 9 -25.24 -16.03 27.65
C VAL A 9 -25.74 -16.38 26.24
N LEU A 10 -26.17 -17.62 26.00
CA LEU A 10 -26.73 -18.03 24.70
C LEU A 10 -28.16 -17.55 24.41
N ALA A 11 -28.90 -17.06 25.41
CA ALA A 11 -30.30 -16.63 25.25
C ALA A 11 -30.48 -15.15 24.86
N VAL A 12 -29.38 -14.39 24.70
CA VAL A 12 -29.42 -12.99 24.21
C VAL A 12 -28.92 -12.85 22.77
N VAL A 13 -28.23 -13.86 22.24
CA VAL A 13 -27.64 -13.80 20.87
C VAL A 13 -28.56 -14.43 19.81
N LEU A 14 -29.56 -15.23 20.21
CA LEU A 14 -30.41 -15.97 19.27
C LEU A 14 -31.57 -15.20 18.58
N PRO A 15 -31.90 -13.93 18.89
CA PRO A 15 -32.78 -13.13 18.02
C PRO A 15 -32.04 -12.26 16.99
N VAL A 16 -30.69 -12.24 16.96
CA VAL A 16 -29.92 -11.38 16.04
C VAL A 16 -29.53 -12.11 14.74
N MET A 17 -29.53 -13.44 14.72
CA MET A 17 -29.12 -14.23 13.54
C MET A 17 -30.24 -14.59 12.55
N LEU A 18 -31.47 -14.08 12.72
CA LEU A 18 -32.58 -14.29 11.77
C LEU A 18 -33.07 -13.00 11.10
N LEU A 19 -32.32 -11.90 11.21
CA LEU A 19 -32.51 -10.66 10.44
C LEU A 19 -31.31 -10.30 9.54
N ALA A 20 -30.33 -11.18 9.41
CA ALA A 20 -29.26 -11.06 8.41
C ALA A 20 -29.61 -11.90 7.17
N GLY A 21 -30.38 -11.31 6.26
CA GLY A 21 -30.27 -11.66 4.85
C GLY A 21 -28.85 -11.35 4.32
N PRO A 22 -28.51 -11.67 3.07
CA PRO A 22 -27.16 -11.46 2.54
C PRO A 22 -26.83 -9.95 2.53
N LEU A 23 -26.16 -9.47 3.58
CA LEU A 23 -25.62 -8.13 3.70
C LEU A 23 -24.13 -8.19 3.36
N PHE A 24 -23.83 -8.37 2.07
CA PHE A 24 -22.65 -7.80 1.41
C PHE A 24 -22.96 -7.82 -0.08
N ALA A 25 -23.78 -6.86 -0.52
CA ALA A 25 -23.63 -6.39 -1.89
C ALA A 25 -22.22 -5.78 -1.97
N SER A 26 -21.37 -6.27 -2.87
CA SER A 26 -20.15 -5.56 -3.23
C SER A 26 -20.55 -4.12 -3.55
N ALA A 27 -20.01 -3.13 -2.84
CA ALA A 27 -20.28 -1.74 -3.15
C ALA A 27 -20.06 -1.52 -4.65
N ASP A 28 -21.09 -1.03 -5.35
CA ASP A 28 -21.01 -0.72 -6.77
C ASP A 28 -19.76 0.11 -7.00
N THR A 29 -18.81 -0.41 -7.77
CA THR A 29 -17.61 0.34 -8.10
C THR A 29 -18.03 1.41 -9.09
N ILE A 30 -17.76 2.68 -8.83
CA ILE A 30 -18.10 3.76 -9.77
C ILE A 30 -16.92 3.99 -10.69
N GLY A 31 -17.18 4.22 -11.98
CA GLY A 31 -16.19 4.65 -12.95
C GLY A 31 -16.60 5.99 -13.57
N ARG A 32 -15.61 6.84 -13.80
CA ARG A 32 -15.77 8.17 -14.39
C ARG A 32 -15.30 8.14 -15.84
N MET A 33 -16.20 8.49 -16.76
CA MET A 33 -15.88 8.75 -18.16
C MET A 33 -15.73 10.27 -18.35
N SER A 34 -14.53 10.74 -18.66
CA SER A 34 -14.20 12.15 -18.85
C SER A 34 -13.91 12.47 -20.31
N PHE A 35 -14.37 13.62 -20.79
CA PHE A 35 -14.14 14.14 -22.14
C PHE A 35 -13.60 15.56 -22.08
N TRP A 36 -12.59 15.89 -22.88
CA TRP A 36 -12.06 17.25 -22.97
C TRP A 36 -12.69 17.99 -24.14
N VAL A 37 -13.35 19.11 -23.85
CA VAL A 37 -14.11 19.94 -24.80
C VAL A 37 -13.61 21.38 -24.75
N ALA A 38 -13.88 22.16 -25.81
CA ALA A 38 -13.56 23.59 -25.80
C ALA A 38 -14.43 24.35 -24.76
N PRO A 39 -13.91 25.41 -24.11
CA PRO A 39 -14.66 26.21 -23.14
C PRO A 39 -15.98 26.74 -23.74
N GLY A 40 -17.11 26.55 -23.03
CA GLY A 40 -18.45 26.97 -23.47
C GLY A 40 -19.23 25.94 -24.31
N GLY A 41 -18.67 24.75 -24.56
CA GLY A 41 -19.33 23.66 -25.31
C GLY A 41 -20.01 22.58 -24.46
N SER A 42 -20.03 22.71 -23.13
CA SER A 42 -20.48 21.70 -22.17
C SER A 42 -21.97 21.32 -22.31
N ASP A 43 -22.85 22.30 -22.52
CA ASP A 43 -24.30 22.06 -22.63
C ASP A 43 -24.66 21.30 -23.91
N ALA A 44 -24.04 21.66 -25.03
CA ALA A 44 -24.20 20.96 -26.30
C ALA A 44 -23.63 19.52 -26.23
N PHE A 45 -22.49 19.35 -25.55
CA PHE A 45 -21.85 18.05 -25.37
C PHE A 45 -22.70 17.09 -24.52
N THR A 46 -23.50 17.61 -23.59
CA THR A 46 -24.36 16.80 -22.71
C THR A 46 -25.41 16.00 -23.47
N GLN A 47 -26.01 16.62 -24.49
CA GLN A 47 -26.99 15.93 -25.32
C GLN A 47 -26.33 14.89 -26.23
N LEU A 48 -25.17 15.21 -26.80
CA LEU A 48 -24.41 14.31 -27.66
C LEU A 48 -23.90 13.07 -26.91
N HIS A 49 -23.44 13.25 -25.67
CA HIS A 49 -23.04 12.15 -24.82
C HIS A 49 -24.20 11.19 -24.51
N ARG A 50 -25.39 11.73 -24.23
CA ARG A 50 -26.60 10.94 -24.00
C ARG A 50 -26.98 10.12 -25.23
N ASP A 51 -26.87 10.70 -26.42
CA ASP A 51 -27.32 10.08 -27.65
C ASP A 51 -26.31 9.07 -28.24
N LEU A 52 -25.00 9.30 -28.04
CA LEU A 52 -23.95 8.54 -28.72
C LEU A 52 -23.11 7.65 -27.79
N VAL A 53 -22.86 8.07 -26.55
CA VAL A 53 -21.94 7.39 -25.61
C VAL A 53 -22.70 6.49 -24.64
N THR A 54 -23.78 7.01 -24.06
CA THR A 54 -24.57 6.29 -23.06
C THR A 54 -25.13 4.93 -23.55
N PRO A 55 -25.63 4.79 -24.80
CA PRO A 55 -26.09 3.50 -25.31
C PRO A 55 -24.97 2.45 -25.42
N LEU A 56 -23.76 2.85 -25.86
CA LEU A 56 -22.62 1.95 -26.03
C LEU A 56 -22.09 1.39 -24.69
N LEU A 57 -22.23 2.17 -23.62
CA LEU A 57 -21.91 1.76 -22.27
C LEU A 57 -23.04 0.90 -21.67
N SER A 58 -24.30 1.28 -21.89
CA SER A 58 -25.48 0.53 -21.42
C SER A 58 -25.56 -0.88 -22.00
N ASP A 59 -25.26 -1.05 -23.30
CA ASP A 59 -25.23 -2.36 -23.98
C ASP A 59 -24.20 -3.33 -23.38
N ARG A 60 -23.24 -2.82 -22.61
CA ARG A 60 -22.22 -3.62 -21.93
C ARG A 60 -22.45 -3.76 -20.42
N GLY A 61 -23.63 -3.38 -19.94
CA GLY A 61 -24.03 -3.52 -18.53
C GLY A 61 -23.65 -2.34 -17.64
N PHE A 62 -23.29 -1.18 -18.21
CA PHE A 62 -22.94 0.03 -17.45
C PHE A 62 -24.12 0.99 -17.40
N LEU A 63 -24.62 1.22 -16.19
CA LEU A 63 -25.72 2.16 -15.97
C LEU A 63 -25.17 3.49 -15.46
N PRO A 64 -25.73 4.63 -15.88
CA PRO A 64 -25.42 5.91 -15.27
C PRO A 64 -25.60 5.84 -13.75
N ALA A 65 -24.64 6.33 -12.99
CA ALA A 65 -24.71 6.33 -11.53
C ALA A 65 -25.43 7.60 -11.03
N ASP A 66 -26.32 7.45 -10.04
CA ASP A 66 -27.07 8.54 -9.40
C ASP A 66 -26.25 9.33 -8.35
N VAL A 67 -24.93 9.18 -8.35
CA VAL A 67 -24.03 9.89 -7.43
C VAL A 67 -23.69 11.26 -8.01
N PRO A 68 -23.72 12.36 -7.23
CA PRO A 68 -23.31 13.66 -7.74
C PRO A 68 -21.88 13.62 -8.27
N ALA A 69 -21.72 13.94 -9.56
CA ALA A 69 -20.43 14.02 -10.20
C ALA A 69 -19.66 15.25 -9.72
N ARG A 70 -18.32 15.15 -9.59
CA ARG A 70 -17.45 16.30 -9.28
C ARG A 70 -17.71 17.44 -10.27
N ALA A 71 -17.65 18.68 -9.80
CA ALA A 71 -17.49 19.82 -10.69
C ALA A 71 -16.16 19.67 -11.45
N THR A 72 -16.21 19.65 -12.77
CA THR A 72 -15.04 19.63 -13.65
C THR A 72 -14.77 21.04 -14.19
N PRO A 73 -13.52 21.38 -14.56
CA PRO A 73 -13.26 22.62 -15.27
C PRO A 73 -14.14 22.76 -16.53
N ASP A 74 -14.47 23.97 -16.97
CA ASP A 74 -15.36 24.22 -18.13
C ASP A 74 -14.95 23.51 -19.43
N SER A 75 -13.68 23.09 -19.53
CA SER A 75 -13.11 22.35 -20.66
C SER A 75 -13.16 20.82 -20.50
N VAL A 76 -13.76 20.28 -19.44
CA VAL A 76 -13.88 18.84 -19.19
C VAL A 76 -15.31 18.52 -18.78
N VAL A 77 -15.92 17.52 -19.41
CA VAL A 77 -17.25 17.01 -19.04
C VAL A 77 -17.10 15.56 -18.61
N SER A 78 -17.60 15.22 -17.43
CA SER A 78 -17.49 13.87 -16.86
C SER A 78 -18.84 13.28 -16.51
N TYR A 79 -18.96 11.97 -16.69
CA TYR A 79 -20.15 11.19 -16.37
C TYR A 79 -19.77 9.97 -15.54
N LEU A 80 -20.61 9.64 -14.56
CA LEU A 80 -20.40 8.50 -13.67
C LEU A 80 -21.25 7.32 -14.10
N TYR A 81 -20.66 6.14 -14.02
CA TYR A 81 -21.30 4.86 -14.33
C TYR A 81 -21.04 3.87 -13.19
N SER A 82 -21.99 2.99 -12.91
CA SER A 82 -21.84 1.91 -11.92
C SER A 82 -21.30 0.64 -12.56
N PHE A 83 -20.45 -0.09 -11.82
CA PHE A 83 -19.75 -1.30 -12.24
C PHE A 83 -19.87 -2.36 -11.14
N THR A 84 -20.02 -3.62 -11.55
CA THR A 84 -20.15 -4.76 -10.64
C THR A 84 -18.86 -5.12 -9.91
N SER A 85 -17.68 -4.70 -10.42
CA SER A 85 -16.37 -4.88 -9.79
C SER A 85 -15.27 -4.04 -10.46
N PRO A 86 -14.10 -3.81 -9.81
CA PRO A 86 -12.96 -3.11 -10.42
C PRO A 86 -12.40 -3.81 -11.67
N THR A 87 -12.38 -5.15 -11.69
CA THR A 87 -11.93 -5.94 -12.86
C THR A 87 -12.90 -5.83 -14.04
N ALA A 88 -14.20 -5.59 -13.79
CA ALA A 88 -15.18 -5.32 -14.84
C ALA A 88 -14.97 -3.97 -15.54
N LEU A 89 -14.50 -2.95 -14.81
CA LEU A 89 -14.13 -1.64 -15.36
C LEU A 89 -12.94 -1.76 -16.33
N ASP A 90 -11.85 -2.41 -15.91
CA ASP A 90 -10.62 -2.52 -16.71
C ASP A 90 -10.80 -3.36 -17.98
N SER A 91 -11.49 -4.50 -17.86
CA SER A 91 -11.82 -5.36 -19.01
C SER A 91 -12.71 -4.64 -20.03
N THR A 92 -13.67 -3.85 -19.57
CA THR A 92 -14.54 -3.04 -20.43
C THR A 92 -13.79 -1.91 -21.09
N ARG A 93 -12.95 -1.18 -20.35
CA ARG A 93 -12.10 -0.12 -20.91
C ARG A 93 -11.25 -0.69 -22.06
N HIS A 94 -10.63 -1.84 -21.85
CA HIS A 94 -9.85 -2.48 -22.90
C HIS A 94 -10.72 -2.88 -24.12
N ALA A 95 -11.89 -3.48 -23.89
CA ALA A 95 -12.80 -3.90 -24.95
C ALA A 95 -13.41 -2.74 -25.73
N LEU A 96 -13.82 -1.65 -25.04
CA LEU A 96 -14.45 -0.48 -25.64
C LEU A 96 -13.50 0.24 -26.60
N TRP A 97 -12.24 0.47 -26.19
CA TRP A 97 -11.24 1.17 -27.00
C TRP A 97 -10.84 0.42 -28.28
N GLN A 98 -11.04 -0.90 -28.34
CA GLN A 98 -10.78 -1.72 -29.51
C GLN A 98 -11.95 -1.79 -30.51
N THR A 99 -13.13 -1.25 -30.17
CA THR A 99 -14.29 -1.33 -31.08
C THR A 99 -14.33 -0.22 -32.12
N THR A 100 -14.63 -0.59 -33.36
CA THR A 100 -14.85 0.34 -34.48
C THR A 100 -16.00 1.30 -34.23
N ALA A 101 -17.04 0.85 -33.51
CA ALA A 101 -18.16 1.69 -33.09
C ALA A 101 -17.71 2.84 -32.17
N TRP A 102 -16.84 2.57 -31.19
CA TRP A 102 -16.32 3.60 -30.29
C TRP A 102 -15.45 4.62 -31.03
N GLN A 103 -14.57 4.15 -31.91
CA GLN A 103 -13.72 5.03 -32.73
C GLN A 103 -14.55 5.92 -33.68
N ALA A 104 -15.66 5.40 -34.22
CA ALA A 104 -16.59 6.19 -35.03
C ALA A 104 -17.33 7.26 -34.20
N THR A 105 -17.76 6.91 -32.98
CA THR A 105 -18.40 7.84 -32.04
C THR A 105 -17.44 8.98 -31.65
N LEU A 106 -16.18 8.71 -31.34
CA LEU A 106 -15.20 9.75 -31.00
C LEU A 106 -14.91 10.72 -32.14
N ARG A 107 -14.89 10.24 -33.40
CA ARG A 107 -14.74 11.11 -34.58
C ARG A 107 -15.96 12.01 -34.76
N ARG A 108 -17.16 11.44 -34.63
CA ARG A 108 -18.41 12.20 -34.73
C ARG A 108 -18.52 13.26 -33.63
N LEU A 109 -18.14 12.93 -32.40
CA LEU A 109 -18.08 13.90 -31.30
C LEU A 109 -17.05 15.01 -31.58
N ALA A 110 -15.89 14.67 -32.16
CA ALA A 110 -14.89 15.68 -32.52
C ALA A 110 -15.39 16.65 -33.61
N ASP A 111 -16.12 16.14 -34.60
CA ASP A 111 -16.71 16.95 -35.68
C ASP A 111 -17.79 17.89 -35.14
N GLU A 112 -18.67 17.40 -34.27
CA GLU A 112 -19.82 18.17 -33.75
C GLU A 112 -19.41 19.22 -32.70
N VAL A 113 -18.26 19.06 -32.04
CA VAL A 113 -17.70 20.02 -31.05
C VAL A 113 -16.62 20.93 -31.68
N GLY A 114 -16.42 20.87 -33.01
CA GLY A 114 -15.52 21.77 -33.73
C GLY A 114 -14.02 21.47 -33.58
N LEU A 115 -13.66 20.25 -33.16
CA LEU A 115 -12.28 19.78 -32.96
C LEU A 115 -11.69 19.05 -34.20
N ALA A 116 -12.34 19.16 -35.35
CA ALA A 116 -12.05 18.43 -36.59
C ALA A 116 -10.59 18.56 -37.10
N SER A 117 -9.83 19.59 -36.69
CA SER A 117 -8.42 19.76 -37.06
C SER A 117 -7.42 18.91 -36.27
N THR A 118 -7.83 18.32 -35.14
CA THR A 118 -6.93 17.59 -34.20
C THR A 118 -7.11 16.07 -34.20
N GLY A 119 -8.15 15.53 -34.85
CA GLY A 119 -8.26 14.10 -35.21
C GLY A 119 -9.05 13.19 -34.26
N SER A 120 -9.35 13.60 -33.02
CA SER A 120 -10.29 12.90 -32.12
C SER A 120 -10.47 13.65 -30.80
N ILE A 121 -11.66 13.55 -30.19
CA ILE A 121 -11.88 14.07 -28.82
C ILE A 121 -11.11 13.21 -27.81
N ARG A 122 -10.33 13.84 -26.92
CA ARG A 122 -9.66 13.14 -25.82
C ARG A 122 -10.72 12.65 -24.84
N CYS A 123 -10.64 11.38 -24.44
CA CYS A 123 -11.49 10.80 -23.42
C CYS A 123 -10.74 9.80 -22.54
N GLU A 124 -11.23 9.60 -21.32
CA GLU A 124 -10.63 8.71 -20.33
C GLU A 124 -11.69 8.05 -19.46
N LEU A 125 -11.56 6.74 -19.23
CA LEU A 125 -12.39 5.99 -18.28
C LEU A 125 -11.52 5.53 -17.12
N THR A 126 -11.83 6.02 -15.91
CA THR A 126 -11.06 5.77 -14.68
C THR A 126 -11.97 5.29 -13.56
N ARG A 127 -11.41 4.62 -12.54
CA ARG A 127 -12.14 4.31 -11.32
C ARG A 127 -12.42 5.60 -10.56
N TYR A 128 -13.63 5.76 -10.06
CA TYR A 128 -14.06 6.93 -9.32
C TYR A 128 -14.12 6.60 -7.83
N THR A 129 -13.25 7.23 -7.04
CA THR A 129 -13.41 7.38 -5.59
C THR A 129 -14.04 8.76 -5.38
N GLY A 130 -15.17 8.90 -4.68
CA GLY A 130 -15.71 10.24 -4.41
C GLY A 130 -14.75 11.08 -3.56
N PRO A 131 -14.87 12.43 -3.53
CA PRO A 131 -14.41 13.17 -2.37
C PRO A 131 -15.12 12.65 -1.11
N ALA A 132 -14.48 12.79 0.05
CA ALA A 132 -15.03 12.35 1.33
C ALA A 132 -16.43 12.92 1.55
N GLY A 133 -17.43 12.04 1.72
CA GLY A 133 -18.72 12.42 2.26
C GLY A 133 -18.60 12.91 3.72
N PRO A 134 -19.68 13.44 4.31
CA PRO A 134 -19.70 13.76 5.75
C PRO A 134 -19.29 12.53 6.58
N GLY A 135 -18.27 12.69 7.43
CA GLY A 135 -17.74 11.64 8.30
C GLY A 135 -16.89 10.57 7.59
N GLU A 136 -16.66 10.71 6.29
CA GLU A 136 -15.86 9.78 5.50
C GLU A 136 -14.44 10.33 5.27
N SER A 137 -13.50 9.41 5.01
CA SER A 137 -12.13 9.73 4.61
C SER A 137 -11.90 9.30 3.17
N SER A 138 -11.18 10.12 2.39
CA SER A 138 -10.80 9.82 1.01
C SER A 138 -9.30 10.01 0.82
N PRO A 139 -8.59 9.08 0.15
CA PRO A 139 -7.16 9.23 -0.11
C PRO A 139 -6.88 10.50 -0.92
N ALA A 140 -5.95 11.34 -0.50
CA ALA A 140 -5.48 12.48 -1.27
C ALA A 140 -4.71 12.00 -2.50
N GLY A 141 -4.88 12.70 -3.62
CA GLY A 141 -4.01 12.56 -4.78
C GLY A 141 -2.60 13.10 -4.52
N THR A 142 -1.71 12.95 -5.49
CA THR A 142 -0.32 13.43 -5.39
C THR A 142 -0.19 14.94 -5.56
N GLY A 143 -1.27 15.63 -5.92
CA GLY A 143 -1.27 17.03 -6.31
C GLY A 143 -0.65 17.24 -7.69
N LEU A 144 -1.03 18.35 -8.33
CA LEU A 144 -0.45 18.82 -9.58
C LEU A 144 0.64 19.85 -9.29
N ARG A 145 1.89 19.56 -9.68
CA ARG A 145 2.99 20.51 -9.58
C ARG A 145 3.05 21.45 -10.79
N VAL A 146 3.11 22.76 -10.53
CA VAL A 146 3.39 23.81 -11.50
C VAL A 146 4.46 24.73 -10.91
N GLY A 147 5.69 24.61 -11.39
CA GLY A 147 6.83 25.32 -10.81
C GLY A 147 7.00 24.99 -9.31
N PRO A 148 7.08 26.00 -8.42
CA PRO A 148 7.21 25.77 -6.98
C PRO A 148 5.89 25.40 -6.30
N TRP A 149 4.76 25.39 -7.00
CA TRP A 149 3.43 25.17 -6.42
C TRP A 149 2.98 23.72 -6.61
N VAL A 150 2.46 23.10 -5.56
CA VAL A 150 1.74 21.82 -5.62
C VAL A 150 0.29 22.07 -5.26
N ARG A 151 -0.60 21.89 -6.23
CA ARG A 151 -2.03 22.10 -6.06
C ARG A 151 -2.73 20.77 -5.76
N PHE A 152 -3.54 20.74 -4.72
CA PHE A 152 -4.54 19.70 -4.46
C PHE A 152 -5.92 20.25 -4.79
N ASP A 153 -6.65 19.56 -5.66
CA ASP A 153 -8.02 19.95 -6.01
C ASP A 153 -8.99 18.76 -5.94
N VAL A 154 -10.23 18.96 -6.38
CA VAL A 154 -11.23 17.89 -6.40
C VAL A 154 -10.77 16.65 -7.17
N GLN A 155 -9.82 16.74 -8.11
CA GLN A 155 -9.19 15.60 -8.79
C GLN A 155 -8.36 14.76 -7.83
N ASP A 156 -7.69 15.40 -6.87
CA ASP A 156 -6.95 14.81 -5.76
C ASP A 156 -7.83 14.40 -4.57
N ASN A 157 -9.15 14.27 -4.78
CA ASN A 157 -10.15 13.93 -3.76
C ASN A 157 -10.35 14.98 -2.66
N LEU A 158 -9.89 16.22 -2.88
CA LEU A 158 -10.24 17.34 -2.01
C LEU A 158 -11.77 17.56 -2.04
N PRO A 159 -12.45 17.75 -0.89
CA PRO A 159 -13.90 17.89 -0.87
C PRO A 159 -14.46 19.11 -1.62
N ALA A 160 -13.71 20.22 -1.64
CA ALA A 160 -14.06 21.44 -2.35
C ALA A 160 -12.81 22.15 -2.87
N ASN A 161 -12.92 22.85 -4.01
CA ASN A 161 -11.82 23.65 -4.55
C ASN A 161 -11.59 24.98 -3.82
N GLY A 162 -12.33 25.26 -2.75
CA GLY A 162 -12.13 26.43 -1.91
C GLY A 162 -11.65 26.00 -0.54
N ALA A 163 -10.52 26.54 -0.08
CA ALA A 163 -9.97 26.29 1.24
C ALA A 163 -9.64 27.62 1.93
N GLY A 164 -9.98 27.76 3.21
CA GLY A 164 -9.67 28.93 4.03
C GLY A 164 -9.54 28.55 5.50
N GLY A 165 -9.03 29.46 6.34
CA GLY A 165 -8.78 29.20 7.77
C GLY A 165 -7.97 27.92 7.97
N LEU A 166 -6.69 27.95 7.61
CA LEU A 166 -5.77 26.82 7.70
C LEU A 166 -5.01 26.89 9.03
N LEU A 167 -4.83 25.75 9.70
CA LEU A 167 -3.89 25.59 10.81
C LEU A 167 -3.35 24.16 10.89
N PHE A 168 -2.19 24.01 11.51
CA PHE A 168 -1.64 22.71 11.88
C PHE A 168 -1.86 22.43 13.36
N ASP A 169 -2.14 21.17 13.72
CA ASP A 169 -2.05 20.70 15.10
C ASP A 169 -0.62 20.22 15.46
N ALA A 170 -0.39 19.88 16.73
CA ALA A 170 0.90 19.42 17.22
C ALA A 170 1.39 18.12 16.56
N GLU A 171 0.49 17.31 16.00
CA GLU A 171 0.81 16.10 15.24
C GLU A 171 1.15 16.38 13.76
N GLY A 172 1.09 17.65 13.32
CA GLY A 172 1.38 18.05 11.95
C GLY A 172 0.23 17.78 10.97
N VAL A 173 -0.98 17.56 11.46
CA VAL A 173 -2.19 17.42 10.65
C VAL A 173 -2.72 18.80 10.29
N LEU A 174 -3.04 19.00 9.02
CA LEU A 174 -3.61 20.24 8.52
C LEU A 174 -5.13 20.23 8.66
N TRP A 175 -5.66 21.23 9.35
CA TRP A 175 -7.10 21.51 9.45
C TRP A 175 -7.44 22.74 8.63
N PHE A 176 -8.54 22.68 7.88
CA PHE A 176 -9.00 23.84 7.11
C PHE A 176 -10.50 23.82 6.85
N SER A 177 -11.08 25.01 6.69
CA SER A 177 -12.47 25.14 6.24
C SER A 177 -12.59 24.93 4.73
N ALA A 178 -13.55 24.11 4.31
CA ALA A 178 -13.95 24.00 2.92
C ALA A 178 -15.04 25.04 2.61
N LEU A 179 -14.79 25.86 1.59
CA LEU A 179 -15.69 26.96 1.23
C LEU A 179 -17.00 26.48 0.61
N PHE A 180 -17.94 27.40 0.46
CA PHE A 180 -19.28 27.16 -0.09
C PHE A 180 -20.12 26.20 0.76
N ALA A 181 -20.02 26.34 2.09
CA ALA A 181 -20.74 25.53 3.08
C ALA A 181 -20.43 24.04 2.94
N GLN A 182 -19.14 23.71 2.95
CA GLN A 182 -18.65 22.33 2.83
C GLN A 182 -18.00 21.80 4.10
N GLY A 183 -18.11 22.52 5.22
CA GLY A 183 -17.68 22.06 6.53
C GLY A 183 -16.16 22.13 6.75
N LEU A 184 -15.69 21.33 7.70
CA LEU A 184 -14.29 21.24 8.13
C LEU A 184 -13.62 20.10 7.40
N VAL A 185 -12.35 20.28 7.03
CA VAL A 185 -11.53 19.21 6.46
C VAL A 185 -10.28 19.03 7.29
N ARG A 186 -10.00 17.76 7.61
CA ARG A 186 -8.76 17.27 8.20
C ARG A 186 -7.92 16.64 7.10
N TYR A 187 -6.64 16.97 7.05
CA TYR A 187 -5.67 16.39 6.13
C TYR A 187 -4.42 15.94 6.89
N ASP A 188 -4.21 14.63 6.97
CA ASP A 188 -3.08 13.99 7.66
C ASP A 188 -1.88 13.70 6.75
N GLY A 189 -1.81 14.35 5.59
CA GLY A 189 -0.82 14.04 4.57
C GLY A 189 -1.25 12.94 3.59
N GLU A 190 -2.18 12.05 3.98
CA GLU A 190 -2.64 10.94 3.12
C GLU A 190 -4.11 11.02 2.75
N THR A 191 -4.97 11.50 3.65
CA THR A 191 -6.42 11.43 3.48
C THR A 191 -7.07 12.76 3.81
N PHE A 192 -8.07 13.13 3.02
CA PHE A 192 -9.00 14.19 3.36
C PHE A 192 -10.19 13.57 4.10
N THR A 193 -10.44 14.03 5.33
CA THR A 193 -11.62 13.67 6.11
C THR A 193 -12.50 14.90 6.28
N ARG A 194 -13.79 14.81 5.94
CA ARG A 194 -14.71 15.94 5.98
C ARG A 194 -15.70 15.82 7.15
N TYR A 195 -15.82 16.88 7.94
CA TYR A 195 -16.84 17.01 8.98
C TYR A 195 -17.88 18.06 8.56
N SER A 196 -19.15 17.76 8.79
CA SER A 196 -20.30 18.55 8.37
C SER A 196 -21.36 18.59 9.47
N VAL A 197 -22.47 19.32 9.25
CA VAL A 197 -23.66 19.29 10.11
C VAL A 197 -24.16 17.86 10.37
N ALA A 198 -23.98 16.95 9.41
CA ALA A 198 -24.32 15.53 9.58
C ALA A 198 -23.49 14.83 10.68
N ASP A 199 -22.29 15.34 10.96
CA ASP A 199 -21.34 14.82 11.95
C ASP A 199 -21.45 15.53 13.31
N GLY A 200 -22.32 16.55 13.41
CA GLY A 200 -22.60 17.28 14.65
C GLY A 200 -22.22 18.77 14.65
N LEU A 201 -21.63 19.30 13.57
CA LEU A 201 -21.36 20.73 13.45
C LEU A 201 -22.65 21.55 13.48
N LEU A 202 -22.58 22.77 14.05
CA LEU A 202 -23.73 23.71 14.07
C LEU A 202 -23.99 24.38 12.72
N GLY A 203 -23.02 24.35 11.80
CA GLY A 203 -23.13 24.91 10.46
C GLY A 203 -22.00 24.40 9.56
N ASP A 204 -22.28 24.30 8.26
CA ASP A 204 -21.27 23.90 7.27
C ASP A 204 -20.44 25.11 6.80
N ARG A 205 -20.83 26.35 7.13
CA ARG A 205 -20.05 27.55 6.81
C ARG A 205 -19.16 27.94 7.99
N ILE A 206 -17.99 27.34 8.02
CA ILE A 206 -16.97 27.67 9.01
C ILE A 206 -16.41 29.07 8.74
N ARG A 207 -16.29 29.84 9.81
CA ARG A 207 -15.81 31.22 9.82
C ARG A 207 -14.37 31.33 10.31
N VAL A 208 -14.05 30.57 11.35
CA VAL A 208 -12.76 30.56 12.01
C VAL A 208 -12.54 29.19 12.63
N ILE A 209 -11.30 28.71 12.60
CA ILE A 209 -10.85 27.58 13.38
C ILE A 209 -9.68 28.03 14.25
N TYR A 210 -9.58 27.46 15.44
CA TYR A 210 -8.58 27.84 16.43
C TYR A 210 -8.20 26.63 17.28
N LEU A 211 -6.90 26.44 17.48
CA LEU A 211 -6.38 25.38 18.35
C LEU A 211 -5.95 26.02 19.67
N ASP A 212 -6.53 25.57 20.77
CA ASP A 212 -6.12 26.06 22.09
C ASP A 212 -4.86 25.34 22.60
N ARG A 213 -4.28 25.81 23.70
CA ARG A 213 -3.06 25.21 24.30
C ARG A 213 -3.22 23.80 24.82
N ASP A 214 -4.45 23.30 24.93
CA ASP A 214 -4.74 21.91 25.31
C ASP A 214 -4.93 21.03 24.06
N GLU A 215 -4.57 21.51 22.86
CA GLU A 215 -4.73 20.85 21.56
C GLU A 215 -6.19 20.53 21.20
N ARG A 216 -7.14 21.34 21.70
CA ARG A 216 -8.56 21.19 21.34
C ARG A 216 -8.95 22.15 20.23
N LEU A 217 -9.67 21.64 19.24
CA LEU A 217 -10.04 22.39 18.06
C LEU A 217 -11.39 23.10 18.25
N TRP A 218 -11.35 24.43 18.30
CA TRP A 218 -12.51 25.30 18.31
C TRP A 218 -12.90 25.72 16.90
N ILE A 219 -14.19 25.62 16.59
CA ILE A 219 -14.74 25.80 15.24
C ILE A 219 -15.89 26.82 15.34
N GLY A 220 -15.63 28.05 14.89
CA GLY A 220 -16.63 29.08 14.76
C GLY A 220 -17.43 28.91 13.47
N THR A 221 -18.76 28.86 13.58
CA THR A 221 -19.69 28.72 12.45
C THR A 221 -20.60 29.95 12.36
N GLU A 222 -21.47 29.98 11.36
CA GLU A 222 -22.53 31.00 11.23
C GLU A 222 -23.65 30.86 12.28
N ASN A 223 -23.75 29.70 12.96
CA ASN A 223 -24.85 29.35 13.88
C ASN A 223 -24.40 29.16 15.33
N GLY A 224 -23.11 29.18 15.61
CA GLY A 224 -22.54 29.04 16.94
C GLY A 224 -21.12 28.51 16.90
N LEU A 225 -20.68 27.95 18.04
CA LEU A 225 -19.33 27.46 18.26
C LEU A 225 -19.35 25.95 18.50
N CYS A 226 -18.44 25.21 17.87
CA CYS A 226 -18.22 23.80 18.13
C CYS A 226 -16.81 23.60 18.71
N LEU A 227 -16.67 22.66 19.64
CA LEU A 227 -15.42 22.18 20.21
C LEU A 227 -15.25 20.72 19.83
N LEU A 228 -14.18 20.40 19.13
CA LEU A 228 -13.76 19.05 18.82
C LEU A 228 -12.59 18.69 19.76
N ASP A 229 -12.84 17.73 20.64
CA ASP A 229 -11.89 17.24 21.65
C ASP A 229 -11.93 15.71 21.68
N ASP A 230 -10.80 15.05 21.40
CA ASP A 230 -10.67 13.59 21.29
C ASP A 230 -11.78 12.92 20.44
N GLY A 231 -12.03 13.49 19.26
CA GLY A 231 -13.07 13.02 18.32
C GLY A 231 -14.51 13.30 18.75
N ARG A 232 -14.72 13.93 19.92
CA ARG A 232 -16.05 14.31 20.40
C ARG A 232 -16.35 15.76 20.09
N LEU A 233 -17.49 16.00 19.47
CA LEU A 233 -17.97 17.33 19.10
C LEU A 233 -18.99 17.84 20.13
N THR A 234 -18.69 18.98 20.74
CA THR A 234 -19.56 19.69 21.70
C THR A 234 -19.94 21.05 21.13
N SER A 235 -21.20 21.46 21.29
CA SER A 235 -21.73 22.65 20.62
C SER A 235 -22.25 23.69 21.62
N PHE A 236 -21.93 24.95 21.37
CA PHE A 236 -22.31 26.11 22.17
C PHE A 236 -23.06 27.13 21.30
N THR A 237 -24.13 27.69 21.84
CA THR A 237 -25.04 28.60 21.16
C THR A 237 -25.25 29.88 21.98
N VAL A 238 -26.10 30.78 21.48
CA VAL A 238 -26.53 31.97 22.23
C VAL A 238 -27.19 31.60 23.57
N ALA A 239 -27.80 30.41 23.68
CA ALA A 239 -28.38 29.94 24.93
C ALA A 239 -27.33 29.66 26.02
N ASP A 240 -26.09 29.37 25.62
CA ASP A 240 -24.97 29.06 26.51
C ASP A 240 -24.19 30.33 26.93
N GLY A 241 -24.54 31.49 26.35
CA GLY A 241 -24.00 32.80 26.72
C GLY A 241 -23.17 33.49 25.62
N LEU A 242 -23.11 32.92 24.41
CA LEU A 242 -22.52 33.58 23.25
C LEU A 242 -23.29 34.86 22.85
N PRO A 243 -22.61 35.91 22.38
CA PRO A 243 -23.26 37.19 22.07
C PRO A 243 -24.12 37.13 20.80
N ALA A 244 -23.71 36.33 19.81
CA ALA A 244 -24.41 36.01 18.59
C ALA A 244 -23.97 34.63 18.08
N GLY A 245 -24.68 34.07 17.10
CA GLY A 245 -24.32 32.79 16.48
C GLY A 245 -23.14 32.88 15.51
N ASP A 246 -22.94 34.02 14.84
CA ASP A 246 -21.87 34.19 13.84
C ASP A 246 -20.55 34.55 14.52
N ILE A 247 -19.69 33.54 14.73
CA ILE A 247 -18.37 33.66 15.39
C ILE A 247 -17.30 33.90 14.34
N LEU A 248 -16.54 34.99 14.45
CA LEU A 248 -15.56 35.42 13.44
C LEU A 248 -14.11 35.38 13.93
N ALA A 249 -13.90 35.45 15.24
CA ALA A 249 -12.57 35.44 15.83
C ALA A 249 -12.56 34.64 17.14
N ILE A 250 -11.47 33.91 17.37
CA ILE A 250 -11.21 33.15 18.59
C ILE A 250 -9.76 33.43 18.98
N GLU A 251 -9.50 33.66 20.27
CA GLU A 251 -8.15 33.87 20.78
C GLU A 251 -8.03 33.46 22.25
N GLN A 252 -6.92 32.82 22.63
CA GLN A 252 -6.63 32.43 24.01
C GLN A 252 -5.58 33.35 24.66
N THR A 253 -5.97 34.06 25.72
CA THR A 253 -5.03 34.91 26.47
C THR A 253 -4.07 34.10 27.35
N ARG A 254 -3.02 34.71 27.89
CA ARG A 254 -1.97 34.00 28.64
C ARG A 254 -2.47 33.34 29.91
N ASN A 255 -3.40 33.98 30.60
CA ASN A 255 -4.11 33.44 31.74
C ASN A 255 -4.99 32.20 31.45
N GLY A 256 -5.18 31.84 30.17
CA GLY A 256 -5.96 30.67 29.74
C GLY A 256 -7.41 30.97 29.35
N ASP A 257 -7.89 32.21 29.56
CA ASP A 257 -9.23 32.62 29.13
C ASP A 257 -9.34 32.57 27.60
N LEU A 258 -10.46 32.06 27.09
CA LEU A 258 -10.77 32.06 25.66
C LEU A 258 -11.70 33.22 25.33
N TRP A 259 -11.40 33.94 24.26
CA TRP A 259 -12.15 35.10 23.80
C TRP A 259 -12.76 34.84 22.43
N PHE A 260 -14.04 35.16 22.29
CA PHE A 260 -14.82 34.94 21.08
C PHE A 260 -15.42 36.25 20.59
N GLY A 261 -15.06 36.63 19.36
CA GLY A 261 -15.59 37.79 18.66
C GLY A 261 -16.55 37.40 17.56
N GLY A 262 -17.62 38.17 17.37
CA GLY A 262 -18.58 37.95 16.30
C GLY A 262 -19.45 39.17 16.02
N THR A 263 -20.59 38.97 15.36
CA THR A 263 -21.52 40.05 15.00
C THR A 263 -22.24 40.70 16.20
N GLY A 264 -22.21 40.07 17.38
CA GLY A 264 -22.87 40.54 18.60
C GLY A 264 -21.93 41.16 19.65
N GLY A 265 -20.65 41.35 19.32
CA GLY A 265 -19.62 41.82 20.24
C GLY A 265 -18.62 40.74 20.66
N LEU A 266 -17.99 40.97 21.80
CA LEU A 266 -16.95 40.13 22.41
C LEU A 266 -17.52 39.35 23.61
N SER A 267 -17.11 38.09 23.77
CA SER A 267 -17.40 37.27 24.94
C SER A 267 -16.19 36.49 25.41
N ARG A 268 -16.11 36.27 26.73
CA ARG A 268 -15.03 35.51 27.38
C ARG A 268 -15.56 34.17 27.89
N TYR A 269 -14.80 33.10 27.74
CA TYR A 269 -15.06 31.79 28.31
C TYR A 269 -13.96 31.45 29.31
N ASP A 270 -14.36 31.14 30.55
CA ASP A 270 -13.45 30.81 31.65
C ASP A 270 -13.22 29.29 31.83
N GLY A 271 -13.67 28.49 30.87
CA GLY A 271 -13.65 27.02 30.95
C GLY A 271 -14.97 26.40 31.40
N GLU A 272 -15.85 27.19 32.05
CA GLU A 272 -17.17 26.71 32.50
C GLU A 272 -18.33 27.52 31.91
N ARG A 273 -18.17 28.84 31.72
CA ARG A 273 -19.26 29.74 31.31
C ARG A 273 -18.78 30.88 30.41
N PHE A 274 -19.73 31.39 29.62
CA PHE A 274 -19.53 32.61 28.82
C PHE A 274 -19.94 33.87 29.60
N ASP A 275 -19.08 34.88 29.59
CA ASP A 275 -19.32 36.23 30.11
C ASP A 275 -19.34 37.26 28.97
N ARG A 276 -20.41 38.08 28.94
CA ARG A 276 -20.72 39.06 27.88
C ARG A 276 -20.45 40.52 28.30
N SER A 277 -19.92 40.76 29.49
CA SER A 277 -19.86 42.08 30.09
C SER A 277 -18.70 42.97 29.58
N GLN A 278 -18.74 43.44 28.32
CA GLN A 278 -17.63 44.21 27.73
C GLN A 278 -18.01 45.58 27.15
N GLY A 279 -18.88 46.32 27.84
CA GLY A 279 -19.03 47.78 27.72
C GLY A 279 -19.16 48.34 26.29
N ALA A 280 -18.12 49.03 25.81
CA ALA A 280 -18.09 49.74 24.52
C ALA A 280 -18.08 48.83 23.27
N LEU A 281 -17.88 47.52 23.46
CA LEU A 281 -17.82 46.52 22.39
C LEU A 281 -19.15 45.78 22.17
N VAL A 282 -20.18 46.10 22.96
CA VAL A 282 -21.52 45.54 22.77
C VAL A 282 -22.06 45.97 21.39
N ASP A 283 -22.58 45.01 20.63
CA ASP A 283 -23.11 45.18 19.27
C ASP A 283 -22.10 45.67 18.22
N LYS A 284 -20.79 45.65 18.54
CA LYS A 284 -19.72 45.84 17.56
C LYS A 284 -19.42 44.51 16.88
N LEU A 285 -19.24 44.53 15.55
CA LEU A 285 -18.73 43.37 14.83
C LEU A 285 -17.23 43.25 15.10
N ILE A 286 -16.85 42.19 15.81
CA ILE A 286 -15.45 41.87 16.11
C ILE A 286 -14.94 40.95 14.99
N SER A 287 -13.94 41.41 14.24
CA SER A 287 -13.45 40.70 13.05
C SER A 287 -12.23 39.83 13.32
N ASN A 288 -11.32 40.30 14.16
CA ASN A 288 -10.06 39.61 14.48
C ASN A 288 -9.66 39.88 15.94
N LEU A 289 -8.98 38.90 16.52
CA LEU A 289 -8.40 38.95 17.86
C LEU A 289 -6.96 38.44 17.77
N ILE A 290 -6.05 39.00 18.57
CA ILE A 290 -4.70 38.46 18.78
C ILE A 290 -4.19 38.89 20.16
N THR A 291 -3.48 38.02 20.86
CA THR A 291 -2.76 38.36 22.10
C THR A 291 -1.30 38.67 21.77
N ASP A 292 -0.81 39.85 22.18
CA ASP A 292 0.60 40.22 21.98
C ASP A 292 1.55 39.54 22.96
N ARG A 293 2.87 39.62 22.72
CA ARG A 293 3.91 39.16 23.66
C ARG A 293 3.89 39.85 25.03
N GLY A 294 3.14 40.92 25.20
CA GLY A 294 2.90 41.56 26.50
C GLY A 294 1.73 40.92 27.27
N GLY A 295 0.94 40.05 26.65
CA GLY A 295 -0.30 39.49 27.20
C GLY A 295 -1.54 40.33 26.91
N ALA A 296 -1.43 41.46 26.21
CA ALA A 296 -2.58 42.30 25.92
C ALA A 296 -3.37 41.76 24.72
N LEU A 297 -4.69 41.74 24.85
CA LEU A 297 -5.61 41.35 23.80
C LEU A 297 -5.88 42.54 22.87
N TRP A 298 -5.61 42.35 21.59
CA TRP A 298 -5.94 43.31 20.53
C TRP A 298 -7.23 42.90 19.84
N ILE A 299 -8.11 43.88 19.65
CA ILE A 299 -9.50 43.67 19.23
C ILE A 299 -9.79 44.56 18.03
N ALA A 300 -9.83 43.95 16.84
CA ALA A 300 -10.22 44.65 15.62
C ALA A 300 -11.74 44.61 15.44
N THR A 301 -12.31 45.77 15.08
CA THR A 301 -13.74 45.88 14.75
C THR A 301 -13.94 46.19 13.27
N LEU A 302 -15.10 45.86 12.71
CA LEU A 302 -15.51 46.30 11.37
C LEU A 302 -16.89 46.96 11.42
N ASP A 303 -17.13 47.86 10.47
CA ASP A 303 -18.46 48.39 10.18
C ASP A 303 -19.31 47.31 9.47
N PRO A 304 -20.45 46.88 10.06
CA PRO A 304 -21.32 45.86 9.46
C PRO A 304 -22.07 46.34 8.20
N VAL A 305 -22.17 47.65 7.94
CA VAL A 305 -22.90 48.21 6.78
C VAL A 305 -21.99 48.35 5.56
N SER A 306 -20.75 48.74 5.76
CA SER A 306 -19.75 48.82 4.69
C SER A 306 -18.36 48.55 5.26
N PRO A 307 -17.81 47.34 5.12
CA PRO A 307 -16.47 47.02 5.62
C PRO A 307 -15.34 47.82 4.95
N TRP A 308 -15.67 48.66 3.96
CA TRP A 308 -14.78 49.59 3.26
C TRP A 308 -14.81 51.03 3.83
N THR A 309 -15.54 51.31 4.92
CA THR A 309 -15.59 52.64 5.56
C THR A 309 -14.40 52.91 6.47
N GLU A 310 -14.06 54.19 6.63
CA GLU A 310 -12.93 54.70 7.43
C GLU A 310 -13.19 54.74 8.96
N ASP A 311 -14.18 54.04 9.50
CA ASP A 311 -14.49 54.10 10.95
C ASP A 311 -14.60 52.71 11.61
N SER A 312 -13.52 51.95 11.47
CA SER A 312 -13.34 50.63 12.09
C SER A 312 -12.28 50.72 13.21
N PRO A 313 -12.67 51.03 14.46
CA PRO A 313 -11.70 51.20 15.53
C PRO A 313 -11.03 49.90 15.95
N ILE A 314 -9.82 50.02 16.48
CA ILE A 314 -9.07 48.91 17.09
C ILE A 314 -8.80 49.22 18.55
N TYR A 315 -9.03 48.23 19.41
CA TYR A 315 -8.83 48.37 20.84
C TYR A 315 -7.71 47.46 21.32
N ARG A 316 -6.98 47.90 22.35
CA ARG A 316 -6.04 47.09 23.11
C ARG A 316 -6.53 46.98 24.54
N MET A 317 -6.57 45.77 25.08
CA MET A 317 -6.97 45.48 26.45
C MET A 317 -5.82 44.80 27.18
N ALA A 318 -5.27 45.46 28.20
CA ALA A 318 -4.23 44.86 29.01
C ALA A 318 -4.82 43.76 29.91
N GLU A 319 -4.04 42.70 30.13
CA GLU A 319 -4.46 41.52 30.89
C GLU A 319 -4.75 41.84 32.37
N ASP A 320 -4.04 42.83 32.93
CA ASP A 320 -4.03 43.11 34.37
C ASP A 320 -5.19 44.01 34.86
N ASP A 321 -5.76 44.86 33.99
CA ASP A 321 -6.76 45.86 34.39
C ASP A 321 -8.08 45.82 33.58
N GLY A 322 -8.11 45.09 32.46
CA GLY A 322 -9.29 44.98 31.60
C GLY A 322 -9.72 46.31 30.95
N ILE A 323 -8.84 47.32 30.91
CA ILE A 323 -9.16 48.63 30.35
C ILE A 323 -8.98 48.59 28.83
N LEU A 324 -10.04 48.98 28.10
CA LEU A 324 -10.00 49.16 26.65
C LEU A 324 -9.37 50.51 26.28
N VAL A 325 -8.28 50.46 25.52
CA VAL A 325 -7.60 51.62 24.94
C VAL A 325 -7.83 51.64 23.44
N ASP A 326 -8.37 52.74 22.90
CA ASP A 326 -8.53 52.95 21.45
C ASP A 326 -7.15 53.24 20.80
N MET A 327 -6.72 52.34 19.93
CA MET A 327 -5.43 52.37 19.22
C MET A 327 -5.55 52.93 17.79
N SER A 328 -6.72 53.44 17.40
CA SER A 328 -6.97 53.92 16.04
C SER A 328 -6.14 55.13 15.62
N GLN A 329 -5.65 55.94 16.56
CA GLN A 329 -4.73 57.04 16.22
C GLN A 329 -3.34 56.52 15.82
N THR A 330 -2.97 55.32 16.26
CA THR A 330 -1.66 54.71 16.00
C THR A 330 -1.69 53.86 14.72
N VAL A 331 -2.70 53.01 14.57
CA VAL A 331 -2.80 52.04 13.46
C VAL A 331 -3.62 52.56 12.26
N GLY A 332 -4.54 53.49 12.53
CA GLY A 332 -5.56 53.97 11.58
C GLY A 332 -6.95 53.43 11.90
N ARG A 333 -7.94 53.93 11.16
CA ARG A 333 -9.37 53.53 11.28
C ARG A 333 -9.89 52.73 10.10
N GLU A 334 -9.01 52.31 9.20
CA GLU A 334 -9.35 51.40 8.11
C GLU A 334 -9.68 50.01 8.69
N GLY A 335 -10.59 49.30 8.01
CA GLY A 335 -10.94 47.93 8.38
C GLY A 335 -9.72 47.01 8.40
N ILE A 336 -9.54 46.28 9.50
CA ILE A 336 -8.45 45.32 9.69
C ILE A 336 -8.99 43.92 9.44
N TYR A 337 -8.41 43.26 8.44
CA TYR A 337 -8.81 41.93 7.98
C TYR A 337 -7.92 40.82 8.48
N SER A 338 -6.68 41.13 8.88
CA SER A 338 -5.74 40.18 9.45
C SER A 338 -4.86 40.86 10.49
N LEU A 339 -4.59 40.12 11.56
CA LEU A 339 -3.65 40.48 12.62
C LEU A 339 -2.62 39.37 12.72
N PHE A 340 -1.35 39.73 12.88
CA PHE A 340 -0.26 38.78 13.02
C PHE A 340 0.86 39.38 13.88
N GLU A 341 1.49 38.56 14.73
CA GLU A 341 2.68 38.94 15.50
C GLU A 341 3.88 38.17 14.97
N ASP A 342 4.94 38.87 14.55
CA ASP A 342 6.16 38.22 14.03
C ASP A 342 7.09 37.70 15.15
N ARG A 343 8.12 36.96 14.76
CA ARG A 343 9.14 36.41 15.67
C ARG A 343 9.95 37.45 16.42
N ASP A 344 9.95 38.70 15.99
CA ASP A 344 10.59 39.82 16.70
C ASP A 344 9.62 40.51 17.69
N GLY A 345 8.33 40.18 17.65
CA GLY A 345 7.29 40.76 18.51
C GLY A 345 6.67 42.03 17.94
N ASN A 346 6.81 42.27 16.64
CA ASN A 346 6.10 43.35 15.97
C ASN A 346 4.71 42.88 15.56
N LEU A 347 3.73 43.78 15.69
CA LEU A 347 2.36 43.54 15.26
C LEU A 347 2.15 44.03 13.84
N TRP A 348 1.55 43.18 13.02
CA TRP A 348 1.23 43.43 11.62
C TRP A 348 -0.28 43.49 11.43
N PHE A 349 -0.73 44.57 10.79
CA PHE A 349 -2.14 44.88 10.53
C PHE A 349 -2.37 44.85 9.02
N GLY A 350 -3.07 43.82 8.53
CA GLY A 350 -3.55 43.74 7.16
C GLY A 350 -4.82 44.57 7.00
N GLN A 351 -4.76 45.64 6.21
CA GLN A 351 -5.85 46.59 6.01
C GLN A 351 -6.36 46.51 4.56
N SER A 352 -7.34 47.35 4.21
CA SER A 352 -7.94 47.36 2.86
C SER A 352 -7.02 47.96 1.80
N THR A 353 -6.10 48.84 2.18
CA THR A 353 -5.20 49.55 1.23
C THR A 353 -3.70 49.37 1.49
N ARG A 354 -3.32 48.83 2.65
CA ARG A 354 -1.93 48.76 3.13
C ARG A 354 -1.74 47.66 4.16
N VAL A 355 -0.48 47.38 4.47
CA VAL A 355 -0.09 46.63 5.66
C VAL A 355 0.67 47.56 6.59
N THR A 356 0.32 47.59 7.87
CA THR A 356 1.02 48.40 8.87
C THR A 356 1.75 47.51 9.87
N ARG A 357 3.05 47.74 10.07
CA ARG A 357 3.86 47.17 11.15
C ARG A 357 3.87 48.12 12.34
N TYR A 358 3.80 47.59 13.55
CA TYR A 358 3.95 48.32 14.82
C TYR A 358 4.94 47.59 15.74
N ASP A 359 6.02 48.27 16.13
CA ASP A 359 7.07 47.74 17.00
C ASP A 359 6.83 48.04 18.51
N GLY A 360 5.62 48.48 18.85
CA GLY A 360 5.26 48.97 20.19
C GLY A 360 5.49 50.48 20.40
N HIS A 361 6.23 51.15 19.50
CA HIS A 361 6.60 52.56 19.63
C HIS A 361 6.24 53.37 18.37
N SER A 362 6.49 52.80 17.19
CA SER A 362 6.39 53.45 15.89
C SER A 362 5.71 52.52 14.87
N THR A 363 5.21 53.12 13.78
CA THR A 363 4.56 52.38 12.70
C THR A 363 5.24 52.59 11.35
N ILE A 364 5.28 51.53 10.55
CA ILE A 364 5.73 51.55 9.15
C ILE A 364 4.62 50.93 8.31
N SER A 365 4.23 51.58 7.21
CA SER A 365 3.21 51.06 6.30
C SER A 365 3.81 50.67 4.95
N LEU A 366 3.45 49.50 4.46
CA LEU A 366 3.73 49.02 3.12
C LEU A 366 2.48 49.18 2.25
N THR A 367 2.66 49.68 1.03
CA THR A 367 1.59 49.92 0.06
C THR A 367 1.95 49.34 -1.32
N ARG A 368 1.05 49.45 -2.30
CA ARG A 368 1.38 49.11 -3.70
C ARG A 368 2.59 49.89 -4.25
N GLN A 369 2.86 51.10 -3.74
CA GLN A 369 4.03 51.88 -4.17
C GLN A 369 5.35 51.31 -3.66
N ASP A 370 5.31 50.62 -2.54
CA ASP A 370 6.44 49.92 -1.92
C ASP A 370 6.61 48.50 -2.49
N GLY A 371 5.80 48.17 -3.51
CA GLY A 371 5.78 46.88 -4.15
C GLY A 371 4.94 45.84 -3.42
N LEU A 372 3.78 46.14 -2.83
CA LEU A 372 2.77 45.12 -2.51
C LEU A 372 1.89 44.80 -3.73
N ALA A 373 1.49 43.54 -3.93
CA ALA A 373 0.62 43.16 -5.06
C ALA A 373 -0.77 43.80 -4.90
N SER A 374 -1.27 43.79 -3.67
CA SER A 374 -2.55 44.38 -3.30
C SER A 374 -2.43 45.24 -2.07
N GLY A 375 -3.33 46.22 -1.98
CA GLY A 375 -3.60 46.89 -0.71
C GLY A 375 -4.51 46.06 0.19
N ASN A 376 -5.27 45.10 -0.36
CA ASN A 376 -6.26 44.31 0.38
C ASN A 376 -5.65 43.00 0.91
N VAL A 377 -4.97 43.08 2.05
CA VAL A 377 -4.28 41.94 2.66
C VAL A 377 -5.20 41.28 3.69
N VAL A 378 -5.58 40.04 3.39
CA VAL A 378 -6.59 39.27 4.14
C VAL A 378 -6.00 38.21 5.06
N THR A 379 -4.70 37.93 4.92
CA THR A 379 -3.96 36.98 5.76
C THR A 379 -2.47 37.30 5.73
N ILE A 380 -1.80 37.07 6.85
CA ILE A 380 -0.37 37.30 7.03
C ILE A 380 0.22 36.07 7.72
N ALA A 381 1.39 35.61 7.29
CA ALA A 381 2.16 34.56 7.94
C ALA A 381 3.66 34.84 7.81
N GLU A 382 4.46 34.26 8.70
CA GLU A 382 5.92 34.31 8.65
C GLU A 382 6.48 32.92 8.39
N ASP A 383 7.34 32.78 7.38
CA ASP A 383 8.04 31.53 7.09
C ASP A 383 9.28 31.33 7.99
N ASP A 384 9.93 30.17 7.88
CA ASP A 384 11.08 29.84 8.72
C ASP A 384 12.32 30.71 8.47
N ASP A 385 12.42 31.33 7.28
CA ASP A 385 13.47 32.26 6.89
C ASP A 385 13.20 33.68 7.44
N GLY A 386 12.07 33.90 8.11
CA GLY A 386 11.64 35.21 8.63
C GLY A 386 11.00 36.11 7.57
N ASN A 387 10.66 35.56 6.39
CA ASN A 387 9.95 36.32 5.38
C ASN A 387 8.47 36.39 5.73
N LEU A 388 7.87 37.55 5.51
CA LEU A 388 6.43 37.74 5.67
C LEU A 388 5.71 37.49 4.36
N TRP A 389 4.69 36.66 4.43
CA TRP A 389 3.79 36.34 3.34
C TRP A 389 2.45 37.02 3.55
N PHE A 390 2.08 37.87 2.59
CA PHE A 390 0.82 38.60 2.56
C PHE A 390 -0.09 37.99 1.49
N GLY A 391 -1.18 37.37 1.93
CA GLY A 391 -2.23 36.89 1.05
C GLY A 391 -3.22 38.00 0.74
N SER A 392 -3.47 38.23 -0.54
CA SER A 392 -4.45 39.23 -0.98
C SER A 392 -5.73 38.60 -1.48
N GLY A 393 -6.84 39.32 -1.33
CA GLY A 393 -8.14 38.81 -1.78
C GLY A 393 -8.32 38.72 -3.30
N HIS A 394 -7.44 39.35 -4.10
CA HIS A 394 -7.60 39.43 -5.57
C HIS A 394 -6.30 39.47 -6.39
N ASP A 395 -5.13 39.75 -5.80
CA ASP A 395 -3.87 39.96 -6.54
C ASP A 395 -2.77 38.96 -6.12
N GLY A 396 -3.16 37.77 -5.68
CA GLY A 396 -2.23 36.68 -5.32
C GLY A 396 -1.49 36.91 -4.00
N LEU A 397 -0.23 36.46 -3.95
CA LEU A 397 0.64 36.50 -2.76
C LEU A 397 1.75 37.53 -2.94
N SER A 398 2.11 38.19 -1.85
CA SER A 398 3.34 38.98 -1.76
C SER A 398 4.24 38.42 -0.67
N ARG A 399 5.53 38.24 -0.95
CA ARG A 399 6.55 37.84 0.04
C ARG A 399 7.50 38.99 0.27
N TRP A 400 7.69 39.40 1.52
CA TRP A 400 8.63 40.43 1.95
C TRP A 400 9.78 39.80 2.74
N ASP A 401 11.01 40.03 2.27
CA ASP A 401 12.24 39.47 2.85
C ASP A 401 12.95 40.43 3.84
N GLY A 402 12.27 41.50 4.23
CA GLY A 402 12.84 42.59 5.03
C GLY A 402 13.41 43.74 4.20
N GLN A 403 13.72 43.53 2.92
CA GLN A 403 14.31 44.54 2.03
C GLN A 403 13.45 44.81 0.79
N SER A 404 12.92 43.76 0.16
CA SER A 404 12.20 43.77 -1.10
C SER A 404 10.93 42.93 -1.03
N VAL A 405 10.01 43.17 -1.95
CA VAL A 405 8.76 42.40 -2.06
C VAL A 405 8.71 41.69 -3.41
N SER A 406 8.44 40.39 -3.38
CA SER A 406 8.17 39.56 -4.56
C SER A 406 6.69 39.19 -4.65
N HIS A 407 6.15 39.10 -5.86
CA HIS A 407 4.74 38.78 -6.12
C HIS A 407 4.57 37.46 -6.83
N PHE A 408 3.50 36.75 -6.48
CA PHE A 408 3.14 35.49 -7.11
C PHE A 408 1.66 35.50 -7.47
N THR A 409 1.40 35.30 -8.76
CA THR A 409 0.07 35.27 -9.35
C THR A 409 -0.13 34.00 -10.19
N THR A 410 -1.28 33.90 -10.86
CA THR A 410 -1.56 32.85 -11.84
C THR A 410 -0.59 32.80 -13.00
N GLU A 411 0.09 33.91 -13.32
CA GLU A 411 1.18 33.95 -14.30
C GLU A 411 2.44 33.21 -13.79
N ASP A 412 2.64 33.15 -12.46
CA ASP A 412 3.77 32.50 -11.79
C ASP A 412 3.48 31.04 -11.38
N GLY A 413 2.32 30.51 -11.81
CA GLY A 413 1.90 29.13 -11.55
C GLY A 413 1.01 28.93 -10.33
N LEU A 414 0.69 29.99 -9.57
CA LEU A 414 -0.33 29.92 -8.52
C LEU A 414 -1.69 29.58 -9.17
N PRO A 415 -2.49 28.64 -8.66
CA PRO A 415 -3.69 28.22 -9.38
C PRO A 415 -4.86 29.21 -9.30
N ASN A 416 -4.82 30.16 -8.36
CA ASN A 416 -5.85 31.17 -8.17
C ASN A 416 -5.32 32.37 -7.36
N ASP A 417 -5.61 33.58 -7.81
CA ASP A 417 -5.11 34.84 -7.22
C ASP A 417 -5.95 35.36 -6.04
N GLN A 418 -7.01 34.65 -5.65
CA GLN A 418 -7.85 35.02 -4.51
C GLN A 418 -7.49 34.15 -3.30
N ILE A 419 -6.63 34.71 -2.43
CA ILE A 419 -6.23 34.07 -1.19
C ILE A 419 -7.32 34.30 -0.14
N MET A 420 -7.62 33.28 0.65
CA MET A 420 -8.67 33.35 1.67
C MET A 420 -8.17 33.93 3.00
N HIS A 421 -9.10 34.39 3.84
CA HIS A 421 -8.80 34.76 5.23
C HIS A 421 -8.29 33.56 6.02
N GLY A 422 -7.25 33.78 6.85
CA GLY A 422 -6.51 32.68 7.48
C GLY A 422 -5.99 31.67 6.45
N GLY A 423 -5.81 32.10 5.21
CA GLY A 423 -5.54 31.24 4.07
C GLY A 423 -4.08 30.84 3.95
N ILE A 424 -3.22 31.16 4.92
CA ILE A 424 -1.82 30.77 4.91
C ILE A 424 -1.49 30.10 6.23
N ALA A 425 -0.92 28.89 6.16
CA ALA A 425 -0.39 28.18 7.31
C ALA A 425 1.03 27.70 7.00
N VAL A 426 1.92 27.78 7.98
CA VAL A 426 3.28 27.23 7.89
C VAL A 426 3.29 25.95 8.70
N GLY A 427 3.52 24.83 8.03
CA GLY A 427 3.67 23.52 8.65
C GLY A 427 5.11 23.24 9.05
N GLU A 428 5.33 22.06 9.63
CA GLU A 428 6.67 21.60 9.98
C GLU A 428 7.64 21.60 8.78
N GLY A 429 8.89 21.99 9.04
CA GLY A 429 9.94 22.04 8.02
C GLY A 429 9.80 23.19 7.02
N GLY A 430 9.03 24.22 7.37
CA GLY A 430 8.84 25.43 6.59
C GLY A 430 7.89 25.26 5.41
N ALA A 431 7.09 24.20 5.37
CA ALA A 431 6.14 23.96 4.29
C ALA A 431 5.00 24.99 4.36
N LEU A 432 4.94 25.88 3.37
CA LEU A 432 3.90 26.91 3.30
C LEU A 432 2.67 26.35 2.57
N TRP A 433 1.52 26.39 3.24
CA TRP A 433 0.22 25.98 2.71
C TRP A 433 -0.69 27.18 2.52
N ILE A 434 -1.38 27.22 1.38
CA ILE A 434 -2.18 28.34 0.92
C ILE A 434 -3.58 27.82 0.52
N GLY A 435 -4.59 28.36 1.19
CA GLY A 435 -5.99 28.22 0.85
C GLY A 435 -6.42 29.28 -0.17
N THR A 436 -6.94 28.83 -1.31
CA THR A 436 -7.46 29.70 -2.36
C THR A 436 -8.98 29.58 -2.48
N MET A 437 -9.63 30.58 -3.08
CA MET A 437 -11.09 30.57 -3.21
C MET A 437 -11.61 29.47 -4.14
N ALA A 438 -10.91 29.21 -5.24
CA ALA A 438 -11.33 28.25 -6.29
C ALA A 438 -10.18 27.42 -6.89
N GLY A 439 -8.94 27.66 -6.47
CA GLY A 439 -7.74 26.95 -6.94
C GLY A 439 -7.39 25.72 -6.13
N GLY A 440 -8.18 25.37 -5.11
CA GLY A 440 -7.91 24.28 -4.18
C GLY A 440 -6.97 24.68 -3.04
N LEU A 441 -6.41 23.64 -2.42
CA LEU A 441 -5.37 23.76 -1.40
C LEU A 441 -4.01 23.71 -2.08
N VAL A 442 -3.12 24.64 -1.79
CA VAL A 442 -1.84 24.79 -2.49
C VAL A 442 -0.70 24.70 -1.50
N ARG A 443 0.31 23.90 -1.78
CA ARG A 443 1.57 23.90 -1.05
C ARG A 443 2.66 24.59 -1.86
N TYR A 444 3.43 25.47 -1.23
CA TYR A 444 4.58 26.13 -1.85
C TYR A 444 5.88 25.43 -1.43
N ASP A 445 6.52 24.78 -2.39
CA ASP A 445 7.78 24.06 -2.20
C ASP A 445 9.02 24.92 -2.53
N GLY A 446 8.82 26.18 -2.94
CA GLY A 446 9.90 27.09 -3.34
C GLY A 446 10.86 27.49 -2.20
N ILE A 447 10.55 27.10 -0.96
CA ILE A 447 11.44 27.23 0.20
C ILE A 447 12.58 26.19 0.15
N ARG A 448 12.33 24.99 -0.40
CA ARG A 448 13.32 23.91 -0.56
C ARG A 448 14.07 23.95 -1.87
N LEU A 449 13.41 24.39 -2.94
CA LEU A 449 13.94 24.45 -4.29
C LEU A 449 13.82 25.88 -4.82
N ALA A 450 14.94 26.60 -4.89
CA ALA A 450 15.01 27.93 -5.47
C ALA A 450 15.73 27.89 -6.82
N HIS A 451 15.24 28.65 -7.79
CA HIS A 451 15.75 28.67 -9.15
C HIS A 451 16.37 30.00 -9.51
N PHE A 452 17.51 29.95 -10.17
CA PHE A 452 18.23 31.11 -10.64
C PHE A 452 18.51 30.96 -12.14
N THR A 453 18.17 32.00 -12.87
CA THR A 453 18.21 32.09 -14.34
C THR A 453 18.79 33.44 -14.76
N GLU A 454 18.81 33.70 -16.07
CA GLU A 454 19.16 35.01 -16.64
C GLU A 454 18.35 36.17 -16.03
N SER A 455 17.11 35.93 -15.57
CA SER A 455 16.31 36.98 -14.91
C SER A 455 16.87 37.45 -13.56
N GLN A 456 17.71 36.63 -12.90
CA GLN A 456 18.43 36.98 -11.68
C GLN A 456 19.86 37.50 -11.95
N GLY A 457 20.23 37.71 -13.21
CA GLY A 457 21.54 38.27 -13.60
C GLY A 457 22.59 37.23 -13.99
N LEU A 458 22.24 35.94 -14.10
CA LEU A 458 23.15 34.95 -14.70
C LEU A 458 23.48 35.35 -16.15
N PRO A 459 24.73 35.21 -16.61
CA PRO A 459 25.09 35.52 -18.00
C PRO A 459 24.30 34.68 -19.01
N THR A 460 23.99 33.43 -18.65
CA THR A 460 23.18 32.50 -19.42
C THR A 460 22.69 31.37 -18.52
N ASN A 461 21.59 30.71 -18.91
CA ASN A 461 21.03 29.56 -18.19
C ASN A 461 21.88 28.27 -18.30
N TYR A 462 22.86 28.19 -19.19
CA TYR A 462 23.74 27.01 -19.27
C TYR A 462 24.89 27.13 -18.26
N VAL A 463 24.85 26.34 -17.19
CA VAL A 463 25.87 26.40 -16.11
C VAL A 463 26.65 25.09 -16.05
N PHE A 464 27.96 25.15 -16.27
CA PHE A 464 28.80 23.96 -16.41
C PHE A 464 29.36 23.43 -15.09
N ALA A 465 29.77 24.33 -14.21
CA ALA A 465 30.42 24.01 -12.94
C ALA A 465 30.21 25.15 -11.95
N GLY A 466 30.40 24.88 -10.66
CA GLY A 466 30.44 25.90 -9.63
C GLY A 466 31.41 25.54 -8.53
N VAL A 467 31.75 26.53 -7.70
CA VAL A 467 32.56 26.34 -6.49
C VAL A 467 32.26 27.43 -5.46
N GLN A 468 32.47 27.13 -4.18
CA GLN A 468 32.44 28.13 -3.10
C GLN A 468 33.85 28.48 -2.65
N ASP A 469 34.20 29.76 -2.70
CA ASP A 469 35.50 30.25 -2.22
C ASP A 469 35.58 30.38 -0.69
N ARG A 470 36.75 30.78 -0.18
CA ARG A 470 37.01 30.90 1.27
C ARG A 470 36.24 32.04 1.94
N ASP A 471 35.80 33.02 1.17
CA ASP A 471 34.99 34.16 1.63
C ASP A 471 33.49 33.86 1.50
N ASN A 472 33.14 32.58 1.38
CA ASN A 472 31.79 32.05 1.23
C ASN A 472 31.06 32.50 -0.05
N GLN A 473 31.76 33.06 -1.03
CA GLN A 473 31.16 33.46 -2.29
C GLN A 473 31.00 32.25 -3.21
N LEU A 474 29.86 32.20 -3.90
CA LEU A 474 29.56 31.16 -4.87
C LEU A 474 29.87 31.66 -6.27
N TRP A 475 30.67 30.88 -6.99
CA TRP A 475 31.11 31.16 -8.37
C TRP A 475 30.61 30.06 -9.31
N PHE A 476 30.20 30.45 -10.50
CA PHE A 476 29.60 29.56 -11.49
C PHE A 476 30.15 29.83 -12.90
N ALA A 477 30.58 28.76 -13.57
CA ALA A 477 31.10 28.80 -14.93
C ALA A 477 29.97 28.68 -15.95
N THR A 478 29.98 29.57 -16.95
CA THR A 478 28.99 29.59 -18.02
C THR A 478 29.68 29.77 -19.38
N PRO A 479 29.02 29.45 -20.51
CA PRO A 479 29.57 29.70 -21.82
C PRO A 479 29.66 31.19 -22.19
N ALA A 480 29.09 32.09 -21.39
CA ALA A 480 29.05 33.53 -21.62
C ALA A 480 29.78 34.35 -20.54
N GLY A 481 30.57 33.70 -19.68
CA GLY A 481 31.38 34.33 -18.66
C GLY A 481 31.36 33.57 -17.34
N LEU A 482 31.94 34.19 -16.32
CA LEU A 482 31.90 33.74 -14.93
C LEU A 482 30.80 34.50 -14.19
N ALA A 483 30.04 33.83 -13.32
CA ALA A 483 29.03 34.46 -12.49
C ALA A 483 29.36 34.28 -11.01
N ARG A 484 29.23 35.35 -10.22
CA ARG A 484 29.32 35.31 -8.74
C ARG A 484 27.96 35.65 -8.15
N LEU A 485 27.51 34.88 -7.17
CA LEU A 485 26.30 35.19 -6.42
C LEU A 485 26.55 36.30 -5.39
N ASP A 486 25.68 37.31 -5.38
CA ASP A 486 25.65 38.40 -4.40
C ASP A 486 24.21 38.57 -3.89
N GLY A 487 23.94 38.10 -2.68
CA GLY A 487 22.59 37.95 -2.15
C GLY A 487 21.74 36.99 -2.99
N ASN A 488 20.73 37.52 -3.69
CA ASN A 488 19.85 36.78 -4.61
C ASN A 488 20.09 37.12 -6.10
N HIS A 489 21.13 37.87 -6.42
CA HIS A 489 21.47 38.29 -7.78
C HIS A 489 22.88 37.86 -8.18
N PHE A 490 23.16 37.83 -9.48
CA PHE A 490 24.47 37.47 -10.01
C PHE A 490 25.21 38.68 -10.58
N VAL A 491 26.49 38.76 -10.24
CA VAL A 491 27.47 39.64 -10.87
C VAL A 491 28.26 38.83 -11.88
N SER A 492 28.27 39.28 -13.14
CA SER A 492 28.91 38.57 -14.26
C SER A 492 30.25 39.19 -14.62
N PHE A 493 31.22 38.35 -14.98
CA PHE A 493 32.57 38.74 -15.42
C PHE A 493 32.87 38.13 -16.79
N ASP A 494 33.50 38.91 -17.66
CA ASP A 494 33.87 38.48 -19.02
C ASP A 494 35.31 38.86 -19.39
N THR A 495 35.68 38.70 -20.67
CA THR A 495 37.02 39.06 -21.19
C THR A 495 37.41 40.52 -20.95
N ARG A 496 36.46 41.43 -20.73
CA ARG A 496 36.73 42.83 -20.37
C ARG A 496 37.21 42.98 -18.94
N ASP A 497 36.88 42.02 -18.08
CA ASP A 497 37.28 41.97 -16.67
C ASP A 497 38.59 41.21 -16.45
N GLY A 498 39.14 40.58 -17.49
CA GLY A 498 40.44 39.90 -17.47
C GLY A 498 40.40 38.39 -17.67
N LEU A 499 39.23 37.81 -17.97
CA LEU A 499 39.14 36.40 -18.38
C LEU A 499 39.86 36.17 -19.72
N ALA A 500 40.48 34.99 -19.88
CA ALA A 500 41.16 34.63 -21.12
C ALA A 500 40.17 34.43 -22.29
N GLU A 501 38.99 33.91 -21.99
CA GLU A 501 37.88 33.66 -22.91
C GLU A 501 36.56 33.71 -22.10
N ASN A 502 35.43 33.98 -22.75
CA ASN A 502 34.13 34.03 -22.05
C ASN A 502 33.60 32.63 -21.74
N ARG A 503 33.98 31.62 -22.52
CA ARG A 503 33.48 30.26 -22.37
C ARG A 503 34.27 29.53 -21.28
N VAL A 504 33.91 29.81 -20.04
CA VAL A 504 34.46 29.14 -18.85
C VAL A 504 33.79 27.78 -18.72
N TRP A 505 34.59 26.72 -18.66
CA TRP A 505 34.10 25.34 -18.70
C TRP A 505 34.13 24.65 -17.34
N ASP A 506 35.16 24.94 -16.54
CA ASP A 506 35.39 24.29 -15.25
C ASP A 506 36.06 25.26 -14.28
N LEU A 507 35.86 25.04 -12.98
CA LEU A 507 36.36 25.88 -11.90
C LEU A 507 36.98 25.01 -10.81
N GLY A 508 38.01 25.54 -10.16
CA GLY A 508 38.57 24.88 -8.99
C GLY A 508 39.32 25.85 -8.10
N LEU A 509 39.46 25.49 -6.84
CA LEU A 509 40.23 26.25 -5.86
C LEU A 509 41.53 25.53 -5.54
N ASP A 510 42.60 26.30 -5.41
CA ASP A 510 43.87 25.78 -4.93
C ASP A 510 44.01 25.84 -3.40
N ALA A 511 45.17 25.42 -2.90
CA ALA A 511 45.48 25.43 -1.48
C ALA A 511 45.65 26.85 -0.89
N ALA A 512 45.82 27.89 -1.71
CA ALA A 512 45.80 29.29 -1.29
C ALA A 512 44.36 29.85 -1.23
N GLY A 513 43.40 29.15 -1.85
CA GLY A 513 42.01 29.57 -1.96
C GLY A 513 41.75 30.40 -3.21
N ASP A 514 42.71 30.45 -4.13
CA ASP A 514 42.58 31.20 -5.37
C ASP A 514 41.76 30.41 -6.38
N LEU A 515 41.00 31.13 -7.19
CA LEU A 515 40.09 30.56 -8.17
C LEU A 515 40.80 30.34 -9.51
N TRP A 516 40.76 29.11 -10.01
CA TRP A 516 41.27 28.73 -11.31
C TRP A 516 40.13 28.41 -12.26
N MET A 517 40.24 28.92 -13.48
CA MET A 517 39.23 28.82 -14.52
C MET A 517 39.81 28.16 -15.76
N LEU A 518 39.15 27.09 -16.20
CA LEU A 518 39.44 26.42 -17.46
C LEU A 518 38.53 26.98 -18.56
N HIS A 519 39.12 27.28 -19.71
CA HIS A 519 38.40 27.83 -20.86
C HIS A 519 38.31 26.82 -22.00
N ASP A 520 37.16 26.79 -22.67
CA ASP A 520 36.98 25.90 -23.84
C ASP A 520 37.62 26.53 -25.09
N GLY A 521 38.55 25.82 -25.73
CA GLY A 521 39.11 26.19 -27.02
C GLY A 521 40.35 27.09 -27.00
N VAL A 522 40.83 27.51 -25.82
CA VAL A 522 42.00 28.39 -25.67
C VAL A 522 43.13 27.71 -24.89
N LEU A 523 44.38 27.98 -25.28
CA LEU A 523 45.59 27.50 -24.61
C LEU A 523 45.99 28.39 -23.42
N ALA A 524 45.05 28.66 -22.52
CA ALA A 524 45.30 29.45 -21.33
C ALA A 524 44.31 29.08 -20.23
N MET A 525 44.73 29.34 -19.00
CA MET A 525 43.85 29.31 -17.83
C MET A 525 43.81 30.70 -17.21
N THR A 526 42.72 31.04 -16.54
CA THR A 526 42.66 32.27 -15.74
C THR A 526 42.77 31.90 -14.26
N HIS A 527 43.55 32.68 -13.52
CA HIS A 527 43.73 32.63 -12.09
C HIS A 527 43.16 33.91 -11.47
N PHE A 528 42.53 33.82 -10.30
CA PHE A 528 41.97 34.94 -9.57
C PHE A 528 42.32 34.85 -8.09
N ASP A 529 43.04 35.85 -7.60
CA ASP A 529 43.61 35.94 -6.25
C ASP A 529 42.68 36.63 -5.22
N GLY A 530 41.40 36.82 -5.59
CA GLY A 530 40.44 37.60 -4.81
C GLY A 530 40.35 39.07 -5.22
N GLN A 531 41.30 39.58 -6.01
CA GLN A 531 41.32 40.98 -6.45
C GLN A 531 41.43 41.14 -7.97
N THR A 532 42.23 40.32 -8.63
CA THR A 532 42.57 40.48 -10.05
C THR A 532 42.54 39.16 -10.82
N PHE A 533 42.10 39.22 -12.08
CA PHE A 533 42.15 38.10 -13.01
C PHE A 533 43.47 38.14 -13.78
N GLU A 534 44.27 37.07 -13.67
CA GLU A 534 45.51 36.87 -14.42
C GLU A 534 45.36 35.70 -15.39
N THR A 535 45.71 35.91 -16.66
CA THR A 535 45.68 34.86 -17.68
C THR A 535 47.06 34.23 -17.85
N ILE A 536 47.14 32.92 -17.63
CA ILE A 536 48.38 32.14 -17.66
C ILE A 536 48.38 31.27 -18.94
N PRO A 537 49.28 31.53 -19.90
CA PRO A 537 49.33 30.78 -21.15
C PRO A 537 49.96 29.40 -20.98
N ILE A 538 49.50 28.44 -21.79
CA ILE A 538 50.08 27.09 -21.87
C ILE A 538 51.16 27.08 -22.95
N ARG A 539 52.38 26.64 -22.58
CA ARG A 539 53.48 26.48 -23.54
C ARG A 539 53.39 25.10 -24.19
N VAL A 540 53.32 25.07 -25.52
CA VAL A 540 53.25 23.82 -26.30
C VAL A 540 54.54 23.68 -27.11
N GLU A 541 55.39 22.70 -26.76
CA GLU A 541 56.67 22.49 -27.44
C GLU A 541 56.54 21.68 -28.74
N ASN A 542 55.42 20.94 -28.94
CA ASN A 542 55.13 20.18 -30.17
C ASN A 542 53.61 20.01 -30.40
N ALA A 543 52.92 21.05 -30.90
CA ALA A 543 51.48 20.96 -31.18
C ALA A 543 51.21 20.02 -32.37
N GLN A 544 50.61 18.85 -32.14
CA GLN A 544 50.01 18.08 -33.23
C GLN A 544 48.64 18.68 -33.60
N PRO A 545 48.37 18.98 -34.88
CA PRO A 545 47.06 19.44 -35.30
C PRO A 545 46.09 18.26 -35.32
N GLY A 546 45.14 18.24 -34.38
CA GLY A 546 43.88 17.53 -34.54
C GLY A 546 43.70 16.26 -33.71
N VAL A 547 43.28 16.44 -32.46
CA VAL A 547 42.14 15.72 -31.86
C VAL A 547 41.47 16.71 -30.91
N TYR A 548 40.35 17.33 -31.33
CA TYR A 548 39.64 18.34 -30.54
C TYR A 548 38.57 17.70 -29.65
N GLY A 549 38.59 17.98 -28.34
CA GLY A 549 37.52 17.63 -27.42
C GLY A 549 37.76 18.17 -26.01
N LYS A 550 36.67 18.29 -25.20
CA LYS A 550 36.60 18.66 -23.77
C LYS A 550 37.92 18.50 -23.01
N ASP A 551 38.50 19.64 -22.63
CA ASP A 551 39.61 19.74 -21.68
C ASP A 551 39.05 19.59 -20.26
N VAL A 552 39.85 19.04 -19.34
CA VAL A 552 39.51 18.88 -17.92
C VAL A 552 40.66 19.36 -17.05
N MET A 553 40.35 19.79 -15.84
CA MET A 553 41.31 20.30 -14.86
C MET A 553 41.31 19.41 -13.61
N ALA A 554 42.43 19.35 -12.90
CA ALA A 554 42.47 18.88 -11.53
C ALA A 554 43.43 19.73 -10.71
N ILE A 555 43.05 20.04 -9.47
CA ILE A 555 43.87 20.84 -8.55
C ILE A 555 44.26 19.98 -7.36
N GLY A 556 45.57 19.88 -7.12
CA GLY A 556 46.14 19.14 -6.00
C GLY A 556 46.23 19.97 -4.72
N HIS A 557 46.16 19.29 -3.58
CA HIS A 557 46.23 19.92 -2.24
C HIS A 557 47.53 20.66 -1.93
N GLN A 558 48.59 20.46 -2.72
CA GLN A 558 49.86 21.17 -2.59
C GLN A 558 50.00 22.32 -3.61
N GLY A 559 48.90 22.74 -4.24
CA GLY A 559 48.87 23.86 -5.20
C GLY A 559 49.30 23.47 -6.63
N GLN A 560 49.40 22.17 -6.95
CA GLN A 560 49.61 21.76 -8.34
C GLN A 560 48.31 21.90 -9.12
N VAL A 561 48.34 22.62 -10.23
CA VAL A 561 47.21 22.67 -11.17
C VAL A 561 47.55 21.84 -12.39
N TRP A 562 46.67 20.92 -12.73
CA TRP A 562 46.78 20.02 -13.87
C TRP A 562 45.68 20.31 -14.88
N GLN A 563 46.02 20.22 -16.16
CA GLN A 563 45.08 20.40 -17.26
C GLN A 563 45.34 19.35 -18.34
N SER A 564 44.30 18.73 -18.89
CA SER A 564 44.44 17.91 -20.09
C SER A 564 44.12 18.70 -21.35
N ARG A 565 44.77 18.36 -22.47
CA ARG A 565 44.31 18.70 -23.81
C ARG A 565 44.34 17.48 -24.73
N GLY A 566 43.18 16.92 -25.02
CA GLY A 566 43.10 15.65 -25.75
C GLY A 566 43.75 14.50 -24.97
N ALA A 567 44.93 14.05 -25.43
CA ALA A 567 45.74 13.03 -24.75
C ALA A 567 46.93 13.63 -23.97
N ASP A 568 47.22 14.92 -24.17
CA ASP A 568 48.31 15.61 -23.48
C ASP A 568 47.88 16.05 -22.08
N LEU A 569 48.82 16.05 -21.15
CA LEU A 569 48.65 16.53 -19.78
C LEU A 569 49.66 17.65 -19.51
N TYR A 570 49.22 18.70 -18.85
CA TYR A 570 50.03 19.87 -18.51
C TYR A 570 49.99 20.11 -17.00
N ARG A 571 51.10 20.57 -16.44
CA ARG A 571 51.22 20.93 -15.03
C ARG A 571 51.67 22.38 -14.89
N HIS A 572 51.04 23.12 -13.99
CA HIS A 572 51.42 24.48 -13.64
C HIS A 572 52.69 24.50 -12.78
N GLU A 573 53.66 25.32 -13.19
CA GLU A 573 54.84 25.70 -12.41
C GLU A 573 54.99 27.22 -12.40
N THR A 574 55.95 27.77 -11.65
CA THR A 574 56.11 29.21 -11.42
C THR A 574 56.24 30.09 -12.67
N ASP A 575 56.58 29.53 -13.83
CA ASP A 575 56.73 30.25 -15.10
C ASP A 575 55.68 29.88 -16.17
N GLY A 576 54.61 29.17 -15.77
CA GLY A 576 53.48 28.79 -16.62
C GLY A 576 53.23 27.28 -16.65
N PHE A 577 52.34 26.84 -17.56
CA PHE A 577 52.07 25.41 -17.75
C PHE A 577 53.08 24.75 -18.67
N HIS A 578 53.59 23.60 -18.25
CA HIS A 578 54.53 22.75 -19.00
C HIS A 578 53.91 21.39 -19.31
N GLN A 579 54.18 20.87 -20.51
CA GLN A 579 53.69 19.56 -20.96
C GLN A 579 54.36 18.43 -20.15
N GLN A 580 53.54 17.55 -19.57
CA GLN A 580 53.96 16.35 -18.87
C GLN A 580 53.88 15.15 -19.82
N ILE A 581 55.04 14.55 -20.13
CA ILE A 581 55.10 13.35 -20.97
C ILE A 581 54.71 12.13 -20.13
N LEU A 582 53.68 11.41 -20.56
CA LEU A 582 53.24 10.15 -19.98
C LEU A 582 53.88 8.99 -20.76
N GLU A 583 54.95 8.39 -20.22
CA GLU A 583 55.59 7.22 -20.84
C GLU A 583 54.68 5.99 -20.72
N GLY A 584 54.14 5.51 -21.85
CA GLY A 584 53.28 4.33 -21.95
C GLY A 584 51.86 4.62 -22.43
N PHE A 585 51.51 4.05 -23.60
CA PHE A 585 50.18 3.79 -24.21
C PHE A 585 49.04 4.83 -24.23
N LEU A 586 49.13 6.01 -23.59
CA LEU A 586 48.07 7.03 -23.62
C LEU A 586 48.05 7.90 -24.88
N ALA A 587 49.04 7.77 -25.77
CA ALA A 587 49.23 8.63 -26.95
C ALA A 587 48.01 8.74 -27.88
N ASP A 588 47.12 7.75 -27.90
CA ASP A 588 45.92 7.72 -28.77
C ASP A 588 44.59 7.76 -28.00
N THR A 589 44.61 7.96 -26.67
CA THR A 589 43.37 7.94 -25.86
C THR A 589 43.13 9.27 -25.17
N ARG A 590 41.94 9.84 -25.39
CA ARG A 590 41.52 11.10 -24.79
C ARG A 590 41.28 10.96 -23.28
N ILE A 591 41.79 11.93 -22.54
CA ILE A 591 41.50 12.12 -21.12
C ILE A 591 40.13 12.79 -21.01
N THR A 592 39.23 12.17 -20.26
CA THR A 592 37.83 12.60 -20.10
C THR A 592 37.49 13.02 -18.66
N ALA A 593 38.34 12.67 -17.70
CA ALA A 593 38.27 13.11 -16.31
C ALA A 593 39.69 13.14 -15.71
N LEU A 594 39.96 14.10 -14.83
CA LEU A 594 41.19 14.22 -14.05
C LEU A 594 40.83 14.41 -12.58
N TYR A 595 41.59 13.79 -11.68
CA TYR A 595 41.42 14.00 -10.24
C TYR A 595 42.73 13.76 -9.50
N VAL A 596 43.01 14.56 -8.46
CA VAL A 596 44.12 14.34 -7.54
C VAL A 596 43.55 13.90 -6.21
N ASP A 597 43.91 12.70 -5.75
CA ASP A 597 43.41 12.16 -4.48
C ASP A 597 44.09 12.81 -3.25
N GLN A 598 43.54 12.56 -2.06
CA GLN A 598 44.07 13.03 -0.78
C GLN A 598 45.51 12.58 -0.51
N LYS A 599 45.98 11.52 -1.18
CA LYS A 599 47.37 11.02 -1.08
C LYS A 599 48.30 11.71 -2.09
N GLY A 600 47.78 12.62 -2.92
CA GLY A 600 48.50 13.35 -3.96
C GLY A 600 48.74 12.55 -5.23
N GLN A 601 48.02 11.44 -5.44
CA GLN A 601 48.13 10.63 -6.66
C GLN A 601 47.18 11.18 -7.73
N LEU A 602 47.65 11.18 -8.98
CA LEU A 602 46.86 11.65 -10.11
C LEU A 602 46.10 10.48 -10.76
N TRP A 603 44.81 10.66 -10.94
CA TRP A 603 43.89 9.71 -11.55
C TRP A 603 43.40 10.25 -12.88
N LEU A 604 43.38 9.38 -13.90
CA LEU A 604 43.05 9.73 -15.28
C LEU A 604 41.89 8.84 -15.76
N GLY A 605 40.78 9.47 -16.12
CA GLY A 605 39.64 8.83 -16.78
C GLY A 605 39.83 8.87 -18.28
N THR A 606 39.60 7.74 -18.95
CA THR A 606 39.76 7.63 -20.41
C THR A 606 38.66 6.78 -21.04
N GLY A 607 38.56 6.79 -22.37
CA GLY A 607 37.72 5.84 -23.11
C GLY A 607 38.15 4.37 -23.00
N GLN A 608 39.34 4.11 -22.44
CA GLN A 608 39.84 2.77 -22.15
C GLN A 608 39.76 2.42 -20.66
N GLY A 609 39.05 3.22 -19.86
CA GLY A 609 38.86 3.02 -18.43
C GLY A 609 39.72 3.93 -17.56
N LEU A 610 39.89 3.53 -16.30
CA LEU A 610 40.54 4.33 -15.27
C LEU A 610 42.04 3.99 -15.14
N TRP A 611 42.87 5.02 -15.06
CA TRP A 611 44.32 4.91 -14.89
C TRP A 611 44.78 5.70 -13.67
N ARG A 612 45.90 5.24 -13.09
CA ARG A 612 46.60 5.88 -11.98
C ARG A 612 48.01 6.25 -12.42
N TRP A 613 48.42 7.49 -12.17
CA TRP A 613 49.77 7.98 -12.44
C TRP A 613 50.54 8.18 -11.13
N ASP A 614 51.75 7.61 -11.07
CA ASP A 614 52.58 7.56 -9.86
C ASP A 614 53.79 8.52 -9.87
N GLY A 615 53.86 9.43 -10.83
CA GLY A 615 55.05 10.26 -11.05
C GLY A 615 55.92 9.83 -12.23
N ARG A 616 55.85 8.55 -12.62
CA ARG A 616 56.76 7.94 -13.60
C ARG A 616 56.03 7.17 -14.69
N SER A 617 54.96 6.44 -14.33
CA SER A 617 54.22 5.59 -15.25
C SER A 617 52.72 5.63 -14.98
N ALA A 618 51.92 5.47 -16.03
CA ALA A 618 50.48 5.31 -15.92
C ALA A 618 50.11 3.83 -15.85
N THR A 619 49.48 3.40 -14.76
CA THR A 619 49.01 2.02 -14.56
C THR A 619 47.49 1.97 -14.66
N ARG A 620 46.95 1.08 -15.49
CA ARG A 620 45.51 0.86 -15.61
C ARG A 620 44.96 0.07 -14.42
N ILE A 621 43.79 0.44 -13.92
CA ILE A 621 43.09 -0.34 -12.91
C ILE A 621 42.20 -1.38 -13.61
N GLU A 622 42.66 -2.62 -13.67
CA GLU A 622 41.86 -3.73 -14.17
C GLU A 622 40.81 -4.14 -13.12
N SER A 623 39.52 -4.27 -13.51
CA SER A 623 38.35 -4.85 -12.78
C SER A 623 37.11 -3.96 -12.54
N VAL A 624 37.03 -2.75 -13.10
CA VAL A 624 36.07 -1.75 -12.56
C VAL A 624 34.96 -1.39 -13.54
N LEU A 625 35.26 -1.26 -14.84
CA LEU A 625 34.32 -0.83 -15.88
C LEU A 625 34.60 -1.56 -17.21
N PRO A 626 33.58 -1.79 -18.07
CA PRO A 626 33.78 -2.44 -19.37
C PRO A 626 34.79 -1.68 -20.23
N ARG A 627 35.59 -2.40 -21.05
CA ARG A 627 36.67 -1.84 -21.89
C ARG A 627 36.21 -0.85 -22.99
N SER A 628 34.93 -0.51 -23.04
CA SER A 628 34.28 0.28 -24.10
C SER A 628 33.37 1.38 -23.56
N VAL A 629 33.56 1.81 -22.30
CA VAL A 629 32.77 2.87 -21.69
C VAL A 629 33.71 3.93 -21.13
N ASP A 630 33.49 5.18 -21.54
CA ASP A 630 34.30 6.31 -21.11
C ASP A 630 34.04 6.62 -19.63
N VAL A 631 35.12 6.83 -18.88
CA VAL A 631 35.07 7.34 -17.50
C VAL A 631 34.90 8.84 -17.56
N THR A 632 33.79 9.35 -17.05
CA THR A 632 33.37 10.74 -17.24
C THR A 632 33.55 11.62 -16.01
N PHE A 633 33.71 10.98 -14.86
CA PHE A 633 33.92 11.63 -13.58
C PHE A 633 34.81 10.76 -12.67
N ILE A 634 35.65 11.40 -11.87
CA ILE A 634 36.43 10.78 -10.80
C ILE A 634 36.38 11.73 -9.60
N GLY A 635 36.08 11.20 -8.42
CA GLY A 635 36.10 11.93 -7.17
C GLY A 635 36.43 11.02 -6.00
N GLU A 636 36.63 11.60 -4.82
CA GLU A 636 36.92 10.88 -3.60
C GLU A 636 35.98 11.35 -2.49
N ASP A 637 35.49 10.41 -1.70
CA ASP A 637 34.69 10.72 -0.52
C ASP A 637 35.58 11.09 0.69
N ARG A 638 34.98 11.58 1.76
CA ARG A 638 35.67 12.02 2.98
C ARG A 638 36.40 10.89 3.70
N ARG A 639 36.07 9.64 3.40
CA ARG A 639 36.76 8.45 3.93
C ARG A 639 37.96 8.03 3.08
N GLY A 640 38.21 8.74 1.98
CA GLY A 640 39.32 8.47 1.07
C GLY A 640 39.02 7.35 0.07
N ARG A 641 37.74 7.02 -0.17
CA ARG A 641 37.34 6.02 -1.16
C ARG A 641 37.07 6.73 -2.49
N LEU A 642 37.58 6.15 -3.58
CA LEU A 642 37.45 6.72 -4.91
C LEU A 642 36.14 6.28 -5.57
N TRP A 643 35.50 7.22 -6.26
CA TRP A 643 34.27 7.06 -7.00
C TRP A 643 34.50 7.42 -8.47
N ALA A 644 34.08 6.54 -9.38
CA ALA A 644 34.19 6.76 -10.81
C ALA A 644 32.84 6.59 -11.50
N GLY A 645 32.44 7.58 -12.30
CA GLY A 645 31.22 7.57 -13.11
C GLY A 645 31.52 7.35 -14.59
N ASN A 646 30.53 6.87 -15.35
CA ASN A 646 30.70 6.58 -16.77
C ASN A 646 29.56 7.09 -17.68
N THR A 647 29.73 6.96 -19.00
CA THR A 647 28.75 7.43 -20.00
C THR A 647 27.43 6.66 -20.02
N VAL A 648 27.36 5.47 -19.43
CA VAL A 648 26.14 4.64 -19.38
C VAL A 648 25.45 4.69 -18.01
N GLY A 649 25.87 5.62 -17.13
CA GLY A 649 25.21 5.86 -15.85
C GLY A 649 25.63 4.93 -14.72
N GLN A 650 26.68 4.12 -14.89
CA GLN A 650 27.21 3.30 -13.79
C GLN A 650 28.18 4.12 -12.96
N VAL A 651 28.12 3.88 -11.65
CA VAL A 651 29.03 4.46 -10.66
C VAL A 651 29.75 3.33 -9.98
N VAL A 652 31.07 3.45 -9.81
CA VAL A 652 31.89 2.41 -9.19
C VAL A 652 32.67 3.00 -8.03
N ARG A 653 32.60 2.32 -6.89
CA ARG A 653 33.42 2.60 -5.71
C ARG A 653 34.64 1.69 -5.68
N LEU A 654 35.81 2.28 -5.45
CA LEU A 654 37.10 1.61 -5.34
C LEU A 654 37.54 1.61 -3.88
N ASP A 655 37.58 0.44 -3.26
CA ASP A 655 37.92 0.26 -1.84
C ASP A 655 39.21 -0.56 -1.62
N GLY A 656 40.00 -0.77 -2.68
CA GLY A 656 41.29 -1.48 -2.62
C GLY A 656 41.20 -3.01 -2.46
N GLU A 657 40.20 -3.54 -1.74
CA GLU A 657 39.98 -4.99 -1.55
C GLU A 657 38.86 -5.55 -2.45
N ARG A 658 37.78 -4.80 -2.66
CA ARG A 658 36.62 -5.20 -3.48
C ARG A 658 35.97 -3.96 -4.10
N ASN A 659 35.74 -4.00 -5.41
CA ASN A 659 35.09 -2.91 -6.14
C ASN A 659 33.57 -3.17 -6.20
N GLU A 660 32.77 -2.15 -5.92
CA GLU A 660 31.31 -2.23 -5.95
C GLU A 660 30.77 -1.34 -7.06
N THR A 661 29.99 -1.92 -7.97
CA THR A 661 29.33 -1.19 -9.05
C THR A 661 27.87 -0.96 -8.67
N TYR A 662 27.50 0.31 -8.63
CA TYR A 662 26.12 0.75 -8.49
C TYR A 662 25.59 1.14 -9.86
N SER A 663 24.36 0.71 -10.14
CA SER A 663 23.61 1.17 -11.31
C SER A 663 22.35 1.85 -10.77
N PRO A 664 22.32 3.19 -10.69
CA PRO A 664 21.15 3.95 -10.23
C PRO A 664 19.85 3.69 -11.02
N SER A 665 19.92 2.91 -12.11
CA SER A 665 18.89 2.71 -13.12
C SER A 665 17.82 1.65 -12.78
N THR A 666 17.32 1.57 -11.55
CA THR A 666 16.12 0.75 -11.25
C THR A 666 14.80 1.48 -11.56
N GLY A 667 14.81 2.58 -12.33
CA GLY A 667 13.56 3.26 -12.70
C GLY A 667 13.59 4.48 -13.64
N THR A 668 14.74 5.10 -13.95
CA THR A 668 14.84 6.29 -14.84
C THR A 668 15.96 6.20 -15.89
N ARG A 669 15.87 7.07 -16.90
CA ARG A 669 16.63 7.06 -18.17
C ARG A 669 18.15 6.94 -17.97
N ILE A 670 18.76 6.08 -18.77
CA ILE A 670 20.22 5.91 -18.89
C ILE A 670 20.82 7.24 -19.36
N GLY A 671 21.78 7.78 -18.62
CA GLY A 671 22.48 9.03 -18.93
C GLY A 671 23.91 9.04 -18.42
N MET A 672 24.72 9.97 -18.92
CA MET A 672 26.12 10.13 -18.55
C MET A 672 26.24 10.70 -17.13
N ILE A 673 27.07 10.08 -16.28
CA ILE A 673 27.41 10.66 -14.97
C ILE A 673 28.28 11.90 -15.19
N ARG A 674 27.84 13.03 -14.67
CA ARG A 674 28.50 14.32 -14.85
C ARG A 674 29.34 14.73 -13.66
N ASP A 675 28.82 14.50 -12.47
CA ASP A 675 29.47 14.92 -11.22
C ASP A 675 28.98 14.04 -10.06
N ILE A 676 29.84 13.87 -9.05
CA ILE A 676 29.51 13.21 -7.78
C ILE A 676 30.15 13.97 -6.62
N ILE A 677 29.35 14.41 -5.65
CA ILE A 677 29.84 15.01 -4.39
C ILE A 677 29.31 14.26 -3.17
N GLU A 678 30.05 14.30 -2.07
CA GLU A 678 29.56 13.88 -0.74
C GLU A 678 29.26 15.12 0.09
N ASP A 679 28.01 15.27 0.53
CA ASP A 679 27.59 16.40 1.37
C ASP A 679 28.10 16.29 2.81
N ARG A 680 27.86 17.31 3.65
CA ARG A 680 28.25 17.27 5.07
C ARG A 680 27.58 16.20 5.90
N ARG A 681 26.48 15.64 5.41
CA ARG A 681 25.69 14.60 6.07
C ARG A 681 26.18 13.20 5.69
N GLY A 682 27.10 13.10 4.72
CA GLY A 682 27.66 11.84 4.24
C GLY A 682 26.84 11.19 3.13
N HIS A 683 25.93 11.95 2.50
CA HIS A 683 25.16 11.48 1.36
C HIS A 683 25.87 11.81 0.05
N LEU A 684 25.84 10.86 -0.88
CA LEU A 684 26.36 11.03 -2.22
C LEU A 684 25.30 11.63 -3.12
N TRP A 685 25.65 12.69 -3.81
CA TRP A 685 24.85 13.37 -4.83
C TRP A 685 25.45 13.06 -6.19
N ILE A 686 24.68 12.42 -7.06
CA ILE A 686 25.11 11.93 -8.37
C ILE A 686 24.29 12.65 -9.44
N GLY A 687 24.99 13.38 -10.32
CA GLY A 687 24.38 14.16 -11.40
C GLY A 687 24.36 13.37 -12.69
N ILE A 688 23.18 13.20 -13.28
CA ILE A 688 22.98 12.44 -14.51
C ILE A 688 22.51 13.38 -15.61
N TYR A 689 23.26 13.46 -16.70
CA TYR A 689 22.86 14.28 -17.84
C TYR A 689 21.58 13.74 -18.48
N GLY A 690 20.48 14.49 -18.34
CA GLY A 690 19.14 14.15 -18.84
C GLY A 690 18.35 13.20 -17.94
N GLY A 691 18.90 12.83 -16.78
CA GLY A 691 18.31 11.91 -15.81
C GLY A 691 18.02 12.51 -14.44
N GLY A 692 18.41 13.78 -14.21
CA GLY A 692 18.26 14.47 -12.93
C GLY A 692 19.35 14.11 -11.93
N VAL A 693 19.01 14.13 -10.64
CA VAL A 693 19.92 13.87 -9.53
C VAL A 693 19.52 12.58 -8.83
N VAL A 694 20.52 11.77 -8.48
CA VAL A 694 20.39 10.62 -7.59
C VAL A 694 21.10 10.90 -6.28
N ARG A 695 20.45 10.62 -5.16
CA ARG A 695 21.04 10.68 -3.82
C ARG A 695 21.19 9.29 -3.24
N PHE A 696 22.28 9.05 -2.53
CA PHE A 696 22.60 7.73 -1.99
C PHE A 696 23.39 7.83 -0.69
N ASP A 697 22.96 7.13 0.36
CA ASP A 697 23.63 7.08 1.68
C ASP A 697 24.43 5.78 1.91
N GLY A 698 24.47 4.88 0.92
CA GLY A 698 25.05 3.54 1.05
C GLY A 698 24.02 2.41 1.09
N LEU A 699 22.74 2.72 1.34
CA LEU A 699 21.64 1.75 1.42
C LEU A 699 20.45 2.14 0.52
N VAL A 700 19.99 3.39 0.58
CA VAL A 700 18.77 3.87 -0.07
C VAL A 700 19.10 4.86 -1.18
N PHE A 701 18.47 4.67 -2.35
CA PHE A 701 18.53 5.61 -3.46
C PHE A 701 17.29 6.51 -3.50
N GLN A 702 17.51 7.83 -3.55
CA GLN A 702 16.47 8.83 -3.80
C GLN A 702 16.71 9.60 -5.10
N TYR A 703 15.64 10.12 -5.69
CA TYR A 703 15.67 10.72 -7.02
C TYR A 703 15.00 12.10 -7.03
N LEU A 704 15.66 13.05 -7.70
CA LEU A 704 15.15 14.40 -7.94
C LEU A 704 15.20 14.71 -9.44
N SER A 705 14.08 15.16 -9.99
CA SER A 705 13.91 15.47 -11.41
C SER A 705 13.09 16.74 -11.61
N THR A 706 12.86 17.14 -12.86
CA THR A 706 11.95 18.24 -13.21
C THR A 706 10.53 18.05 -12.67
N ARG A 707 10.09 16.79 -12.49
CA ARG A 707 8.80 16.47 -11.85
C ARG A 707 8.75 16.84 -10.37
N ASP A 708 9.92 16.95 -9.76
CA ASP A 708 10.11 17.26 -8.34
C ASP A 708 10.41 18.73 -8.09
N GLY A 709 10.51 19.51 -9.17
CA GLY A 709 10.88 20.92 -9.11
C GLY A 709 12.37 21.17 -9.32
N LEU A 710 13.14 20.26 -9.92
CA LEU A 710 14.44 20.62 -10.48
C LEU A 710 14.23 21.49 -11.74
N ILE A 711 15.04 22.53 -11.97
CA ILE A 711 14.85 23.39 -13.16
C ILE A 711 15.08 22.65 -14.49
N ASN A 712 15.99 21.67 -14.51
CA ASN A 712 16.33 20.89 -15.70
C ASN A 712 17.00 19.55 -15.30
N ASP A 713 16.62 18.45 -15.97
CA ASP A 713 17.18 17.11 -15.73
C ASP A 713 18.61 16.92 -16.28
N ALA A 714 19.13 17.86 -17.08
CA ALA A 714 20.51 17.88 -17.55
C ALA A 714 21.45 18.49 -16.50
N VAL A 715 21.78 17.70 -15.49
CA VAL A 715 22.68 18.11 -14.41
C VAL A 715 24.14 18.11 -14.89
N GLN A 716 24.86 19.20 -14.61
CA GLN A 716 26.25 19.41 -15.03
C GLN A 716 27.26 19.31 -13.88
N GLY A 717 26.89 19.79 -12.68
CA GLY A 717 27.75 19.80 -11.50
C GLY A 717 27.03 20.24 -10.22
N PHE A 718 27.71 20.11 -9.08
CA PHE A 718 27.18 20.47 -7.76
C PHE A 718 28.14 21.35 -6.95
N VAL A 719 27.56 22.12 -6.03
CA VAL A 719 28.31 22.83 -4.97
C VAL A 719 27.54 22.73 -3.67
N GLU A 720 28.19 22.29 -2.59
CA GLU A 720 27.64 22.43 -1.24
C GLU A 720 28.14 23.75 -0.64
N ASP A 721 27.25 24.64 -0.23
CA ASP A 721 27.63 25.88 0.45
C ASP A 721 27.89 25.67 1.95
N HIS A 722 28.43 26.67 2.66
CA HIS A 722 28.72 26.62 4.10
C HIS A 722 27.49 26.40 5.01
N GLN A 723 26.27 26.61 4.50
CA GLN A 723 25.03 26.37 5.23
C GLN A 723 24.51 24.95 5.02
N GLY A 724 25.09 24.21 4.06
CA GLY A 724 24.66 22.84 3.72
C GLY A 724 23.62 22.79 2.60
N ASN A 725 23.36 23.91 1.92
CA ASN A 725 22.52 23.90 0.73
C ASN A 725 23.32 23.34 -0.45
N ILE A 726 22.64 22.59 -1.32
CA ILE A 726 23.22 22.00 -2.53
C ILE A 726 22.80 22.82 -3.74
N TRP A 727 23.76 23.41 -4.42
CA TRP A 727 23.56 24.15 -5.66
C TRP A 727 23.82 23.23 -6.84
N ILE A 728 22.78 23.00 -7.63
CA ILE A 728 22.75 22.07 -8.75
C ILE A 728 22.86 22.89 -10.04
N CYS A 729 23.98 22.76 -10.73
CA CYS A 729 24.23 23.39 -12.03
C CYS A 729 23.56 22.56 -13.13
N THR A 730 22.82 23.21 -14.03
CA THR A 730 22.08 22.52 -15.11
C THR A 730 22.14 23.30 -16.42
N ASP A 731 21.65 22.70 -17.50
CA ASP A 731 21.47 23.38 -18.79
C ASP A 731 20.32 24.44 -18.78
N GLY A 732 19.51 24.48 -17.71
CA GLY A 732 18.37 25.40 -17.59
C GLY A 732 18.53 26.50 -16.54
N GLY A 733 19.66 26.52 -15.84
CA GLY A 733 19.98 27.47 -14.78
C GLY A 733 20.57 26.75 -13.57
N ILE A 734 20.46 27.39 -12.40
CA ILE A 734 20.93 26.83 -11.13
C ILE A 734 19.72 26.54 -10.23
N THR A 735 19.71 25.36 -9.62
CA THR A 735 18.74 25.04 -8.56
C THR A 735 19.46 24.98 -7.22
N ARG A 736 19.09 25.84 -6.27
CA ARG A 736 19.49 25.69 -4.87
C ARG A 736 18.51 24.75 -4.17
N TYR A 737 19.04 23.69 -3.60
CA TYR A 737 18.32 22.69 -2.82
C TYR A 737 18.66 22.85 -1.33
N ARG A 738 17.64 22.93 -0.48
CA ARG A 738 17.79 22.95 0.98
C ARG A 738 17.31 21.62 1.57
N PRO A 739 18.22 20.76 2.05
CA PRO A 739 17.84 19.53 2.73
C PRO A 739 17.11 19.84 4.05
N SER A 740 16.08 19.07 4.37
CA SER A 740 15.48 19.04 5.71
C SER A 740 16.18 18.00 6.58
N ASP A 741 16.23 18.26 7.89
CA ASP A 741 16.70 17.30 8.90
C ASP A 741 15.55 16.64 9.67
N GLN A 742 14.29 16.93 9.30
CA GLN A 742 13.13 16.35 9.95
C GLN A 742 12.90 14.91 9.51
N PRO A 743 12.97 13.92 10.42
CA PRO A 743 12.74 12.53 10.07
C PRO A 743 11.25 12.26 9.80
N PRO A 744 10.93 11.31 8.90
CA PRO A 744 9.56 10.84 8.72
C PRO A 744 9.10 10.06 9.96
N SER A 745 7.78 9.97 10.17
CA SER A 745 7.17 9.05 11.13
C SER A 745 6.87 7.70 10.46
N LEU A 746 6.71 6.65 11.26
CA LEU A 746 6.51 5.29 10.80
C LEU A 746 5.59 4.51 11.75
N GLU A 747 4.64 3.79 11.18
CA GLU A 747 3.70 2.92 11.90
C GLU A 747 3.70 1.51 11.31
N LEU A 748 3.62 0.50 12.17
CA LEU A 748 3.37 -0.88 11.75
C LEU A 748 1.89 -1.06 11.42
N GLY A 749 1.63 -1.71 10.29
CA GLY A 749 0.29 -2.03 9.82
C GLY A 749 -0.14 -3.44 10.20
N VAL A 750 -1.15 -3.93 9.46
CA VAL A 750 -1.71 -5.27 9.65
C VAL A 750 -0.68 -6.33 9.27
N ILE A 751 -0.56 -7.37 10.09
CA ILE A 751 0.25 -8.55 9.79
C ILE A 751 -0.69 -9.64 9.31
N THR A 752 -0.36 -10.27 8.19
CA THR A 752 -1.17 -11.34 7.61
C THR A 752 -0.38 -12.64 7.58
N ALA A 753 -0.88 -13.66 8.25
CA ALA A 753 -0.39 -15.03 8.18
C ALA A 753 -1.58 -16.00 7.95
N ASP A 754 -2.03 -16.72 8.99
CA ASP A 754 -3.30 -17.46 9.01
C ASP A 754 -4.52 -16.55 9.11
N GLU A 755 -4.40 -15.52 9.93
CA GLU A 755 -5.41 -14.47 10.08
C GLU A 755 -4.75 -13.09 10.00
N ARG A 756 -5.57 -12.06 10.12
CA ARG A 756 -5.12 -10.67 10.19
C ARG A 756 -4.90 -10.31 11.65
N TYR A 757 -3.68 -9.92 11.98
CA TYR A 757 -3.29 -9.43 13.29
C TYR A 757 -3.13 -7.91 13.26
N ASP A 758 -3.67 -7.26 14.29
CA ASP A 758 -3.38 -5.86 14.56
C ASP A 758 -1.92 -5.70 15.02
N PRO A 759 -1.31 -4.52 14.80
CA PRO A 759 0.07 -4.26 15.19
C PRO A 759 0.23 -4.40 16.71
N VAL A 760 1.09 -5.32 17.13
CA VAL A 760 1.45 -5.60 18.52
C VAL A 760 2.97 -5.73 18.65
N ASP A 761 3.52 -5.45 19.82
CA ASP A 761 4.97 -5.52 20.06
C ASP A 761 5.52 -6.95 19.95
N GLU A 762 4.70 -7.95 20.26
CA GLU A 762 5.06 -9.37 20.28
C GLU A 762 3.95 -10.22 19.67
N LEU A 763 4.29 -11.03 18.65
CA LEU A 763 3.36 -11.90 17.94
C LEU A 763 3.90 -13.32 17.84
N SER A 764 3.07 -14.31 18.18
CA SER A 764 3.39 -15.74 18.04
C SER A 764 2.62 -16.35 16.87
N ILE A 765 3.34 -16.87 15.87
CA ILE A 765 2.78 -17.51 14.68
C ILE A 765 3.18 -18.99 14.66
N SER A 766 2.25 -19.85 14.23
CA SER A 766 2.54 -21.29 14.06
C SER A 766 3.42 -21.52 12.83
N SER A 767 4.41 -22.40 12.93
CA SER A 767 5.28 -22.84 11.84
C SER A 767 4.55 -23.58 10.70
N SER A 768 3.22 -23.68 10.76
CA SER A 768 2.37 -24.21 9.70
C SER A 768 2.03 -23.19 8.62
N GLN A 769 2.39 -21.93 8.81
CA GLN A 769 2.11 -20.86 7.84
C GLN A 769 3.29 -20.69 6.88
N ASP A 770 3.00 -20.76 5.58
CA ASP A 770 4.03 -20.69 4.53
C ASP A 770 4.41 -19.25 4.16
N LEU A 771 3.58 -18.27 4.53
CA LEU A 771 3.75 -16.85 4.16
C LEU A 771 3.33 -15.94 5.31
N ILE A 772 4.23 -15.06 5.72
CA ILE A 772 3.96 -14.00 6.69
C ILE A 772 4.23 -12.66 5.99
N THR A 773 3.21 -11.82 5.87
CA THR A 773 3.33 -10.47 5.30
C THR A 773 3.17 -9.44 6.41
N ILE A 774 4.15 -8.56 6.54
CA ILE A 774 4.13 -7.44 7.50
C ILE A 774 3.93 -6.16 6.69
N GLU A 775 2.83 -5.46 6.91
CA GLU A 775 2.58 -4.14 6.33
C GLU A 775 3.11 -3.04 7.26
N TYR A 776 3.53 -1.92 6.70
CA TYR A 776 4.01 -0.76 7.44
C TYR A 776 3.81 0.51 6.60
N ARG A 777 3.73 1.66 7.26
CA ARG A 777 3.44 2.95 6.62
C ARG A 777 4.29 4.06 7.20
N GLY A 778 5.00 4.76 6.32
CA GLY A 778 5.72 5.98 6.68
C GLY A 778 4.93 7.22 6.30
N HIS A 779 5.06 8.28 7.08
CA HIS A 779 4.46 9.58 6.80
C HIS A 779 5.55 10.66 6.81
N SER A 780 5.49 11.58 5.85
CA SER A 780 6.40 12.72 5.73
C SER A 780 5.65 13.93 5.20
N ALA A 781 5.77 15.08 5.87
CA ALA A 781 5.18 16.33 5.40
C ALA A 781 5.77 16.79 4.05
N LEU A 782 7.03 16.40 3.78
CA LEU A 782 7.84 16.92 2.68
C LEU A 782 8.06 15.93 1.54
N THR A 783 7.85 14.63 1.77
CA THR A 783 8.08 13.57 0.79
C THR A 783 6.78 12.83 0.47
N PRO A 784 6.30 12.85 -0.79
CA PRO A 784 5.15 12.07 -1.21
C PRO A 784 5.33 10.57 -0.95
N ARG A 785 4.22 9.86 -0.68
CA ARG A 785 4.23 8.43 -0.32
C ARG A 785 4.87 7.54 -1.37
N ASP A 786 4.65 7.80 -2.65
CA ASP A 786 5.25 7.02 -3.75
C ASP A 786 6.78 7.19 -3.85
N LYS A 787 7.33 8.19 -3.15
CA LYS A 787 8.76 8.48 -3.04
C LYS A 787 9.38 8.12 -1.70
N LEU A 788 8.58 7.76 -0.69
CA LEU A 788 9.11 7.19 0.55
C LEU A 788 9.79 5.86 0.25
N ALA A 789 10.95 5.66 0.86
CA ALA A 789 11.65 4.39 0.89
C ALA A 789 11.60 3.83 2.31
N TYR A 790 11.95 2.56 2.44
CA TYR A 790 11.97 1.85 3.70
C TYR A 790 13.25 1.03 3.79
N ALA A 791 13.86 1.04 4.96
CA ALA A 791 14.91 0.11 5.32
C ALA A 791 14.31 -0.91 6.29
N TYR A 792 14.44 -2.20 6.03
CA TYR A 792 13.92 -3.25 6.89
C TYR A 792 14.95 -4.38 7.09
N ARG A 793 14.78 -5.16 8.15
CA ARG A 793 15.51 -6.40 8.40
C ARG A 793 14.74 -7.32 9.35
N LEU A 794 15.08 -8.60 9.35
CA LEU A 794 14.52 -9.59 10.26
C LEU A 794 15.67 -10.24 11.03
N VAL A 795 16.02 -9.64 12.17
CA VAL A 795 17.12 -10.10 13.01
C VAL A 795 16.89 -11.56 13.41
N GLY A 796 17.91 -12.40 13.21
CA GLY A 796 17.82 -13.86 13.36
C GLY A 796 17.57 -14.64 12.07
N HIS A 797 17.19 -13.97 10.98
CA HIS A 797 17.12 -14.52 9.62
C HIS A 797 18.04 -13.74 8.66
N GLU A 798 17.97 -12.41 8.73
CA GLU A 798 18.74 -11.45 7.93
C GLU A 798 19.09 -10.24 8.81
N ASP A 799 20.36 -10.11 9.16
CA ASP A 799 20.83 -9.08 10.12
C ASP A 799 21.18 -7.75 9.44
N ASP A 800 21.47 -7.77 8.14
CA ASP A 800 21.77 -6.59 7.32
C ASP A 800 20.49 -5.87 6.90
N TRP A 801 20.54 -4.54 6.84
CA TRP A 801 19.40 -3.73 6.38
C TRP A 801 19.21 -3.87 4.87
N GLN A 802 17.96 -4.02 4.45
CA GLN A 802 17.53 -4.04 3.05
C GLN A 802 16.67 -2.83 2.73
N ALA A 803 16.89 -2.23 1.56
CA ALA A 803 16.09 -1.12 1.06
C ALA A 803 14.91 -1.62 0.20
N THR A 804 13.74 -1.03 0.38
CA THR A 804 12.55 -1.27 -0.44
C THR A 804 11.71 -0.02 -0.58
N ARG A 805 10.84 0.03 -1.59
CA ARG A 805 9.76 1.02 -1.72
C ARG A 805 8.38 0.43 -1.48
N GLN A 806 8.32 -0.88 -1.23
CA GLN A 806 7.06 -1.53 -0.91
C GLN A 806 6.66 -1.23 0.53
N VAL A 807 5.37 -1.01 0.74
CA VAL A 807 4.74 -0.78 2.06
C VAL A 807 4.46 -2.09 2.81
N SER A 808 5.01 -3.20 2.32
CA SER A 808 4.94 -4.49 2.96
C SER A 808 6.11 -5.36 2.55
N VAL A 809 6.48 -6.28 3.43
CA VAL A 809 7.49 -7.32 3.19
C VAL A 809 6.88 -8.66 3.52
N SER A 810 7.17 -9.67 2.70
CA SER A 810 6.69 -11.02 2.90
C SER A 810 7.85 -11.99 3.11
N TYR A 811 7.79 -12.77 4.18
CA TYR A 811 8.71 -13.86 4.49
C TYR A 811 8.03 -15.21 4.23
N ARG A 812 8.78 -16.16 3.69
CA ARG A 812 8.31 -17.53 3.43
C ARG A 812 9.09 -18.54 4.24
N ASP A 813 8.41 -19.58 4.68
CA ASP A 813 9.01 -20.77 5.31
C ASP A 813 10.00 -20.43 6.45
N LEU A 814 9.65 -19.45 7.30
CA LEU A 814 10.51 -19.07 8.42
C LEU A 814 10.70 -20.25 9.40
N PRO A 815 11.95 -20.61 9.76
CA PRO A 815 12.20 -21.66 10.74
C PRO A 815 11.60 -21.36 12.12
N ILE A 816 11.44 -22.40 12.94
CA ILE A 816 11.06 -22.25 14.35
C ILE A 816 12.18 -21.48 15.07
N GLY A 817 11.82 -20.37 15.70
CA GLY A 817 12.77 -19.46 16.33
C GLY A 817 12.12 -18.12 16.69
N ASP A 818 12.91 -17.30 17.36
CA ASP A 818 12.54 -15.93 17.74
C ASP A 818 13.24 -14.98 16.78
N TYR A 819 12.47 -14.08 16.19
CA TYR A 819 12.94 -13.07 15.26
C TYR A 819 12.54 -11.68 15.73
N THR A 820 13.30 -10.66 15.33
CA THR A 820 12.90 -9.26 15.53
C THR A 820 12.82 -8.58 14.18
N PHE A 821 11.62 -8.24 13.77
CA PHE A 821 11.39 -7.43 12.59
C PHE A 821 11.65 -5.97 12.95
N GLU A 822 12.53 -5.32 12.20
CA GLU A 822 12.80 -3.89 12.33
C GLU A 822 12.58 -3.21 10.99
N VAL A 823 11.92 -2.05 11.00
CA VAL A 823 11.71 -1.24 9.80
C VAL A 823 11.87 0.25 10.14
N LYS A 824 12.38 1.01 9.18
CA LYS A 824 12.55 2.48 9.21
C LYS A 824 11.96 3.07 7.93
N ALA A 825 11.23 4.17 8.06
CA ALA A 825 10.88 5.01 6.91
C ALA A 825 12.07 5.90 6.56
N VAL A 826 12.26 6.15 5.26
CA VAL A 826 13.34 6.99 4.72
C VAL A 826 12.73 8.00 3.75
N ASP A 827 12.89 9.28 4.05
CA ASP A 827 12.33 10.36 3.24
C ASP A 827 13.20 10.69 2.01
N GLY A 828 12.79 11.72 1.26
CA GLY A 828 13.53 12.18 0.09
C GLY A 828 14.93 12.69 0.42
N ASP A 829 15.13 13.26 1.61
CA ASP A 829 16.41 13.82 2.11
C ASP A 829 17.31 12.78 2.79
N LEU A 830 16.91 11.50 2.75
CA LEU A 830 17.59 10.39 3.40
C LEU A 830 17.60 10.53 4.94
N ASN A 831 16.60 11.20 5.50
CA ASN A 831 16.32 11.13 6.93
C ASN A 831 15.62 9.82 7.27
N TYR A 832 16.08 9.16 8.34
CA TYR A 832 15.51 7.91 8.82
C TYR A 832 14.60 8.17 10.01
N SER A 833 13.45 7.51 10.04
CA SER A 833 12.60 7.44 11.23
C SER A 833 13.30 6.67 12.36
N ALA A 834 12.76 6.81 13.58
CA ALA A 834 13.01 5.81 14.62
C ALA A 834 12.59 4.41 14.09
N PRO A 835 13.32 3.34 14.44
CA PRO A 835 12.94 2.00 14.01
C PRO A 835 11.67 1.56 14.72
N ALA A 836 10.67 1.13 13.94
CA ALA A 836 9.56 0.36 14.48
C ALA A 836 10.00 -1.11 14.60
N THR A 837 9.77 -1.72 15.75
CA THR A 837 10.26 -3.06 16.09
C THR A 837 9.12 -3.96 16.52
N MET A 838 9.15 -5.21 16.07
CA MET A 838 8.22 -6.24 16.51
C MET A 838 8.94 -7.57 16.71
N VAL A 839 8.65 -8.26 17.81
CA VAL A 839 9.14 -9.59 18.08
C VAL A 839 8.20 -10.64 17.49
N LEU A 840 8.75 -11.53 16.66
CA LEU A 840 8.01 -12.59 15.98
C LEU A 840 8.49 -13.95 16.47
N HIS A 841 7.61 -14.69 17.14
CA HIS A 841 7.88 -16.04 17.64
C HIS A 841 7.28 -17.08 16.69
N ILE A 842 8.13 -17.79 15.95
CA ILE A 842 7.67 -18.92 15.14
C ILE A 842 7.66 -20.18 16.00
N THR A 843 6.46 -20.60 16.40
CA THR A 843 6.26 -21.72 17.31
C THR A 843 5.93 -23.00 16.56
N PRO A 844 6.28 -24.20 17.07
CA PRO A 844 5.92 -25.45 16.42
C PRO A 844 4.40 -25.58 16.33
N ALA A 845 3.89 -26.07 15.19
CA ALA A 845 2.47 -26.41 15.05
C ALA A 845 2.03 -27.42 16.13
N TYR A 846 1.32 -26.96 17.17
CA TYR A 846 0.92 -27.79 18.32
C TYR A 846 0.07 -29.01 17.94
N THR A 847 -0.53 -29.03 16.74
CA THR A 847 -1.20 -30.22 16.19
C THR A 847 -0.23 -31.39 15.97
N GLN A 848 1.02 -31.13 15.56
CA GLN A 848 2.06 -32.15 15.42
C GLN A 848 2.60 -32.61 16.77
N LEU A 849 2.77 -31.69 17.73
CA LEU A 849 3.15 -32.04 19.10
C LEU A 849 2.04 -32.79 19.83
N ALA A 850 0.76 -32.45 19.66
CA ALA A 850 -0.37 -33.16 20.25
C ALA A 850 -0.51 -34.59 19.69
N LEU A 851 -0.17 -34.80 18.42
CA LEU A 851 -0.07 -36.14 17.84
C LEU A 851 1.08 -36.94 18.46
N LEU A 852 2.26 -36.33 18.65
CA LEU A 852 3.41 -36.97 19.31
C LEU A 852 3.16 -37.23 20.81
N PHE A 853 2.53 -36.30 21.53
CA PHE A 853 2.10 -36.46 22.92
C PHE A 853 0.99 -37.51 23.02
N GLY A 854 0.04 -37.52 22.09
CA GLY A 854 -0.97 -38.56 21.97
C GLY A 854 -0.33 -39.93 21.72
N PHE A 855 0.67 -40.02 20.85
CA PHE A 855 1.42 -41.24 20.56
C PHE A 855 2.26 -41.71 21.75
N THR A 856 2.91 -40.79 22.47
CA THR A 856 3.69 -41.11 23.69
C THR A 856 2.80 -41.43 24.90
N LEU A 857 1.61 -40.82 25.04
CA LEU A 857 0.60 -41.19 26.03
C LEU A 857 -0.01 -42.56 25.72
N SER A 858 -0.23 -42.88 24.45
CA SER A 858 -0.73 -44.21 24.04
C SER A 858 0.36 -45.29 24.15
N LEU A 859 1.63 -44.97 23.85
CA LEU A 859 2.78 -45.85 24.15
C LEU A 859 3.00 -46.02 25.66
N GLY A 860 2.89 -44.95 26.45
CA GLY A 860 2.99 -44.97 27.90
C GLY A 860 1.84 -45.76 28.54
N GLY A 861 0.61 -45.57 28.04
CA GLY A 861 -0.56 -46.35 28.40
C GLY A 861 -0.41 -47.82 28.03
N ALA A 862 0.15 -48.14 26.86
CA ALA A 862 0.47 -49.50 26.46
C ALA A 862 1.56 -50.12 27.36
N ALA A 863 2.61 -49.37 27.72
CA ALA A 863 3.66 -49.82 28.62
C ALA A 863 3.14 -50.07 30.05
N VAL A 864 2.27 -49.19 30.57
CA VAL A 864 1.59 -49.39 31.87
C VAL A 864 0.64 -50.59 31.80
N ALA A 865 -0.09 -50.79 30.70
CA ALA A 865 -0.94 -51.96 30.48
C ALA A 865 -0.11 -53.26 30.39
N ILE A 866 1.08 -53.21 29.79
CA ILE A 866 2.04 -54.33 29.74
C ILE A 866 2.59 -54.62 31.15
N VAL A 867 3.02 -53.61 31.91
CA VAL A 867 3.55 -53.78 33.27
C VAL A 867 2.46 -54.27 34.24
N TYR A 868 1.25 -53.71 34.16
CA TYR A 868 0.08 -54.17 34.90
C TYR A 868 -0.31 -55.59 34.49
N GLY A 869 -0.26 -55.90 33.19
CA GLY A 869 -0.46 -57.23 32.63
C GLY A 869 0.56 -58.26 33.12
N VAL A 870 1.83 -57.89 33.25
CA VAL A 870 2.92 -58.76 33.73
C VAL A 870 2.82 -58.98 35.24
N ARG A 871 2.51 -57.96 36.03
CA ARG A 871 2.23 -58.10 37.48
C ARG A 871 1.03 -59.03 37.74
N ARG A 872 -0.05 -58.84 36.97
CA ARG A 872 -1.27 -59.66 37.08
C ARG A 872 -1.11 -61.08 36.53
N ARG A 873 -0.12 -61.33 35.65
CA ARG A 873 0.28 -62.68 35.19
C ARG A 873 1.01 -63.45 36.30
N ARG A 874 1.97 -62.84 36.99
CA ARG A 874 2.72 -63.51 38.08
C ARG A 874 1.85 -64.02 39.23
N GLU A 875 0.76 -63.34 39.56
CA GLU A 875 -0.19 -63.80 40.59
C GLU A 875 -1.16 -64.88 40.08
N ARG A 876 -1.37 -64.97 38.76
CA ARG A 876 -2.26 -65.95 38.12
C ARG A 876 -1.55 -67.26 37.73
N ASP A 877 -0.22 -67.25 37.61
CA ASP A 877 0.57 -68.40 37.18
C ASP A 877 0.70 -69.51 38.24
N LEU A 878 0.58 -69.18 39.54
CA LEU A 878 0.59 -70.18 40.62
C LEU A 878 -0.75 -70.93 40.80
N ALA A 879 -1.85 -70.41 40.24
CA ALA A 879 -3.18 -71.02 40.34
C ALA A 879 -3.65 -71.77 39.06
N ARG A 880 -2.82 -71.80 38.01
CA ARG A 880 -3.21 -72.28 36.66
C ARG A 880 -2.53 -73.56 36.18
N VAL A 881 -1.59 -74.14 36.95
CA VAL A 881 -0.92 -75.40 36.56
C VAL A 881 -1.84 -76.62 36.66
N GLU A 882 -2.83 -76.62 37.57
CA GLU A 882 -3.79 -77.72 37.70
C GLU A 882 -4.96 -77.64 36.70
N LEU A 883 -5.34 -76.44 36.27
CA LEU A 883 -6.48 -76.21 35.36
C LEU A 883 -6.06 -76.11 33.87
N ALA A 884 -4.83 -76.56 33.55
CA ALA A 884 -4.23 -76.56 32.22
C ALA A 884 -4.61 -77.80 31.36
N LYS A 885 -5.44 -78.71 31.90
CA LYS A 885 -5.90 -79.92 31.19
C LYS A 885 -7.39 -79.97 30.81
N GLU A 886 -8.25 -79.12 31.36
CA GLU A 886 -9.70 -79.13 31.06
C GLU A 886 -10.21 -77.94 30.24
N ARG A 887 -9.42 -76.88 30.05
CA ARG A 887 -9.80 -75.67 29.27
C ARG A 887 -8.95 -75.41 28.04
N ARG A 888 -8.25 -76.44 27.54
CA ARG A 888 -7.53 -76.38 26.25
C ARG A 888 -8.42 -76.68 25.04
N GLN A 889 -9.74 -76.86 25.22
CA GLN A 889 -10.71 -77.17 24.17
C GLN A 889 -11.92 -76.23 24.09
N ARG A 890 -11.85 -75.02 24.66
CA ARG A 890 -12.90 -74.00 24.49
C ARG A 890 -12.28 -72.61 24.56
N ILE A 891 -12.54 -71.77 23.54
CA ILE A 891 -12.06 -70.39 23.34
C ILE A 891 -10.73 -70.34 22.53
N GLU A 892 -10.64 -70.87 21.31
CA GLU A 892 -11.07 -70.21 20.05
C GLU A 892 -12.57 -69.83 19.99
N LEU A 893 -12.86 -68.71 19.31
CA LEU A 893 -14.16 -68.07 19.00
C LEU A 893 -14.44 -66.79 19.82
N LEU A 894 -14.14 -65.61 19.25
CA LEU A 894 -15.17 -64.71 18.66
C LEU A 894 -14.50 -63.51 17.95
N PRO A 895 -15.07 -63.01 16.83
CA PRO A 895 -14.37 -62.39 15.71
C PRO A 895 -14.55 -60.86 15.59
N HIS A 896 -13.62 -60.22 14.87
CA HIS A 896 -13.89 -58.98 14.15
C HIS A 896 -14.87 -59.28 13.00
N HIS A 897 -16.18 -59.12 13.23
CA HIS A 897 -17.24 -59.11 12.21
C HIS A 897 -17.11 -57.78 11.43
N ILE A 898 -17.06 -57.65 10.09
CA ILE A 898 -17.89 -58.20 9.00
C ILE A 898 -17.05 -58.26 7.69
N ASP A 899 -16.07 -59.16 7.58
CA ASP A 899 -15.37 -59.38 6.30
C ASP A 899 -16.04 -60.45 5.42
N ALA A 900 -16.95 -61.25 5.98
CA ALA A 900 -17.69 -62.28 5.27
C ALA A 900 -19.21 -62.15 5.53
N TRP A 901 -19.85 -61.14 4.94
CA TRP A 901 -21.31 -61.09 4.86
C TRP A 901 -21.75 -61.94 3.66
N THR A 902 -22.51 -63.00 3.90
CA THR A 902 -22.98 -63.97 2.90
C THR A 902 -24.48 -63.82 2.64
N VAL A 903 -25.00 -64.56 1.67
CA VAL A 903 -26.44 -64.54 1.34
C VAL A 903 -27.30 -65.02 2.53
N ASP A 904 -26.76 -65.92 3.36
CA ASP A 904 -27.48 -66.51 4.48
C ASP A 904 -27.55 -65.58 5.70
N ASP A 905 -26.77 -64.49 5.71
CA ASP A 905 -26.78 -63.47 6.77
C ASP A 905 -27.92 -62.44 6.58
N PHE A 906 -28.60 -62.45 5.43
CA PHE A 906 -29.75 -61.58 5.19
C PHE A 906 -30.99 -62.08 5.93
N VAL A 907 -31.63 -61.17 6.66
CA VAL A 907 -32.82 -61.44 7.46
C VAL A 907 -34.07 -60.91 6.76
N GLY A 908 -34.96 -61.81 6.38
CA GLY A 908 -36.26 -61.51 5.77
C GLY A 908 -36.95 -62.75 5.22
N ALA A 909 -38.27 -62.71 5.10
CA ALA A 909 -39.10 -63.80 4.61
C ALA A 909 -40.02 -63.39 3.44
N SER A 910 -40.10 -62.10 3.10
CA SER A 910 -40.94 -61.56 2.03
C SER A 910 -40.55 -62.11 0.66
N THR A 911 -41.52 -62.10 -0.27
CA THR A 911 -41.29 -62.56 -1.65
C THR A 911 -40.21 -61.73 -2.35
N ALA A 912 -40.22 -60.40 -2.14
CA ALA A 912 -39.22 -59.49 -2.69
C ALA A 912 -37.82 -59.76 -2.13
N HIS A 913 -37.70 -60.08 -0.83
CA HIS A 913 -36.43 -60.46 -0.20
C HIS A 913 -35.87 -61.76 -0.80
N ARG A 914 -36.69 -62.79 -0.97
CA ARG A 914 -36.23 -64.06 -1.59
C ARG A 914 -35.79 -63.88 -3.03
N GLN A 915 -36.50 -63.06 -3.81
CA GLN A 915 -36.12 -62.72 -5.19
C GLN A 915 -34.77 -61.99 -5.25
N MET A 916 -34.55 -61.02 -4.34
CA MET A 916 -33.27 -60.32 -4.22
C MET A 916 -32.13 -61.29 -3.88
N LEU A 917 -32.31 -62.21 -2.92
CA LEU A 917 -31.28 -63.20 -2.58
C LEU A 917 -30.96 -64.14 -3.74
N GLU A 918 -31.97 -64.54 -4.52
CA GLU A 918 -31.77 -65.39 -5.69
C GLU A 918 -30.99 -64.65 -6.80
N GLN A 919 -31.28 -63.36 -7.01
CA GLN A 919 -30.50 -62.52 -7.91
C GLN A 919 -29.05 -62.37 -7.42
N ILE A 920 -28.83 -62.18 -6.11
CA ILE A 920 -27.47 -62.14 -5.54
C ILE A 920 -26.71 -63.45 -5.81
N ARG A 921 -27.37 -64.62 -5.67
CA ARG A 921 -26.74 -65.92 -5.99
C ARG A 921 -26.37 -66.05 -7.46
N GLN A 922 -27.23 -65.61 -8.38
CA GLN A 922 -26.90 -65.60 -9.81
C GLN A 922 -25.69 -64.71 -10.10
N LEU A 923 -25.65 -63.52 -9.50
CA LEU A 923 -24.55 -62.57 -9.65
C LEU A 923 -23.24 -63.04 -9.01
N GLN A 924 -23.25 -64.02 -8.11
CA GLN A 924 -22.03 -64.63 -7.58
C GLN A 924 -21.29 -65.44 -8.65
N GLU A 925 -22.02 -66.10 -9.55
CA GLU A 925 -21.47 -66.89 -10.66
C GLU A 925 -21.00 -66.00 -11.83
N ASP A 926 -21.67 -64.88 -12.07
CA ASP A 926 -21.34 -63.93 -13.13
C ASP A 926 -20.15 -63.04 -12.73
N GLY A 927 -18.99 -63.20 -13.37
CA GLY A 927 -17.78 -62.42 -13.09
C GLY A 927 -17.78 -60.96 -13.58
N GLY A 928 -18.91 -60.46 -14.10
CA GLY A 928 -19.04 -59.14 -14.71
C GLY A 928 -19.31 -57.99 -13.73
N PRO A 929 -19.31 -56.73 -14.22
CA PRO A 929 -19.68 -55.58 -13.41
C PRO A 929 -21.16 -55.62 -13.02
N VAL A 930 -21.46 -55.15 -11.81
CA VAL A 930 -22.80 -55.14 -11.23
C VAL A 930 -23.17 -53.74 -10.74
N MET A 931 -24.34 -53.25 -11.15
CA MET A 931 -24.96 -52.05 -10.61
C MET A 931 -26.00 -52.44 -9.55
N ILE A 932 -25.91 -51.85 -8.36
CA ILE A 932 -26.86 -52.02 -7.27
C ILE A 932 -27.64 -50.71 -7.08
N THR A 933 -28.94 -50.74 -7.35
CA THR A 933 -29.83 -49.59 -7.18
C THR A 933 -30.72 -49.78 -5.96
N GLY A 934 -31.06 -48.69 -5.28
CA GLY A 934 -32.00 -48.72 -4.16
C GLY A 934 -31.88 -47.47 -3.28
N GLU A 935 -32.97 -47.12 -2.62
CA GLU A 935 -33.05 -45.96 -1.74
C GLU A 935 -31.92 -45.96 -0.68
N PRO A 936 -31.53 -44.79 -0.15
CA PRO A 936 -30.53 -44.71 0.92
C PRO A 936 -30.89 -45.62 2.11
N GLY A 937 -29.90 -46.36 2.63
CA GLY A 937 -30.04 -47.19 3.82
C GLY A 937 -30.74 -48.55 3.63
N THR A 938 -30.92 -49.02 2.40
CA THR A 938 -31.49 -50.34 2.08
C THR A 938 -30.52 -51.53 2.24
N GLY A 939 -29.21 -51.27 2.36
CA GLY A 939 -28.17 -52.30 2.54
C GLY A 939 -27.34 -52.64 1.31
N LYS A 940 -27.13 -51.68 0.40
CA LYS A 940 -26.37 -51.85 -0.86
C LYS A 940 -24.95 -52.43 -0.68
N GLU A 941 -24.20 -51.96 0.31
CA GLU A 941 -22.86 -52.50 0.60
C GLU A 941 -22.90 -53.95 1.09
N LEU A 942 -23.90 -54.32 1.92
CA LEU A 942 -24.07 -55.70 2.38
C LEU A 942 -24.37 -56.64 1.22
N ALA A 943 -25.16 -56.19 0.24
CA ALA A 943 -25.42 -56.95 -0.98
C ALA A 943 -24.14 -57.09 -1.83
N ALA A 944 -23.35 -56.02 -1.98
CA ALA A 944 -22.06 -56.09 -2.67
C ALA A 944 -21.07 -57.07 -2.00
N ARG A 945 -21.02 -57.08 -0.67
CA ARG A 945 -20.21 -58.02 0.12
C ARG A 945 -20.67 -59.46 -0.06
N ALA A 946 -21.98 -59.72 -0.06
CA ALA A 946 -22.52 -61.05 -0.34
C ALA A 946 -22.22 -61.54 -1.76
N ILE A 947 -22.31 -60.67 -2.77
CA ILE A 947 -21.91 -61.00 -4.14
C ILE A 947 -20.42 -61.38 -4.18
N HIS A 948 -19.55 -60.60 -3.52
CA HIS A 948 -18.12 -60.92 -3.46
C HIS A 948 -17.84 -62.25 -2.73
N ALA A 949 -18.42 -62.44 -1.55
CA ALA A 949 -18.17 -63.59 -0.67
C ALA A 949 -18.54 -64.94 -1.30
N GLY A 950 -19.54 -64.99 -2.19
CA GLY A 950 -19.91 -66.21 -2.91
C GLY A 950 -19.31 -66.33 -4.32
N SER A 951 -18.52 -65.35 -4.77
CA SER A 951 -17.95 -65.36 -6.12
C SER A 951 -16.65 -66.16 -6.21
N SER A 952 -16.19 -66.42 -7.44
CA SER A 952 -14.85 -66.97 -7.67
C SER A 952 -13.70 -66.09 -7.13
N ARG A 953 -13.98 -64.82 -6.80
CA ARG A 953 -13.02 -63.84 -6.25
C ARG A 953 -13.09 -63.68 -4.73
N HIS A 954 -13.86 -64.50 -4.01
CA HIS A 954 -14.07 -64.40 -2.55
C HIS A 954 -12.79 -64.48 -1.69
N SER A 955 -11.69 -65.01 -2.25
CA SER A 955 -10.39 -65.09 -1.57
C SER A 955 -9.51 -63.84 -1.81
N GLY A 956 -9.91 -62.96 -2.74
CA GLY A 956 -9.26 -61.69 -3.02
C GLY A 956 -9.82 -60.55 -2.14
N PRO A 957 -9.22 -59.35 -2.20
CA PRO A 957 -9.64 -58.23 -1.37
C PRO A 957 -10.99 -57.65 -1.80
N PHE A 958 -11.84 -57.30 -0.84
CA PHE A 958 -13.00 -56.43 -1.05
C PHE A 958 -12.66 -55.01 -0.62
N VAL A 959 -12.50 -54.11 -1.59
CA VAL A 959 -12.08 -52.72 -1.33
C VAL A 959 -13.28 -51.78 -1.56
N PRO A 960 -13.88 -51.21 -0.49
CA PRO A 960 -14.93 -50.21 -0.64
C PRO A 960 -14.35 -48.81 -0.81
N LEU A 961 -14.84 -48.07 -1.81
CA LEU A 961 -14.54 -46.66 -2.05
C LEU A 961 -15.83 -45.85 -2.01
N ARG A 962 -15.90 -44.85 -1.12
CA ARG A 962 -17.02 -43.89 -1.10
C ARG A 962 -16.76 -42.76 -2.07
N CYS A 963 -17.50 -42.71 -3.17
CA CYS A 963 -17.32 -41.70 -4.21
C CYS A 963 -17.61 -40.28 -3.70
N ALA A 964 -18.53 -40.11 -2.75
CA ALA A 964 -18.80 -38.83 -2.10
C ALA A 964 -17.62 -38.29 -1.26
N GLY A 965 -16.65 -39.14 -0.91
CA GLY A 965 -15.43 -38.73 -0.21
C GLY A 965 -14.33 -38.20 -1.14
N LEU A 966 -14.50 -38.35 -2.46
CA LEU A 966 -13.58 -37.76 -3.44
C LEU A 966 -13.94 -36.28 -3.67
N PRO A 967 -12.94 -35.40 -3.86
CA PRO A 967 -13.19 -34.00 -4.17
C PRO A 967 -14.13 -33.84 -5.37
N ALA A 968 -15.21 -33.08 -5.21
CA ALA A 968 -16.15 -32.80 -6.31
C ALA A 968 -15.61 -31.75 -7.31
N ASP A 969 -14.84 -30.78 -6.81
CA ASP A 969 -14.29 -29.67 -7.61
C ASP A 969 -12.93 -30.02 -8.21
N VAL A 970 -12.93 -31.02 -9.08
CA VAL A 970 -11.73 -31.46 -9.82
C VAL A 970 -11.55 -30.71 -11.13
N THR A 971 -12.46 -29.82 -11.53
CA THR A 971 -12.37 -29.09 -12.81
C THR A 971 -11.56 -27.80 -12.65
N THR A 972 -11.73 -27.07 -11.54
CA THR A 972 -11.07 -25.78 -11.31
C THR A 972 -9.75 -25.90 -10.56
N SER A 973 -9.62 -26.88 -9.65
CA SER A 973 -8.44 -27.05 -8.79
C SER A 973 -7.56 -28.20 -9.26
N LEU A 974 -6.33 -27.87 -9.68
CA LEU A 974 -5.31 -28.86 -10.05
C LEU A 974 -4.95 -29.75 -8.84
N THR A 975 -4.81 -29.17 -7.65
CA THR A 975 -4.46 -29.89 -6.41
C THR A 975 -5.52 -30.92 -6.04
N ARG A 976 -6.81 -30.52 -6.07
CA ARG A 976 -7.91 -31.45 -5.76
C ARG A 976 -8.06 -32.56 -6.79
N ARG A 977 -7.81 -32.27 -8.08
CA ARG A 977 -7.75 -33.28 -9.14
C ARG A 977 -6.62 -34.28 -8.88
N THR A 978 -5.41 -33.80 -8.58
CA THR A 978 -4.25 -34.65 -8.30
C THR A 978 -4.48 -35.53 -7.06
N GLN A 979 -5.10 -35.00 -6.02
CA GLN A 979 -5.44 -35.77 -4.82
C GLN A 979 -6.48 -36.89 -5.12
N ALA A 980 -7.51 -36.59 -5.90
CA ALA A 980 -8.52 -37.59 -6.32
C ALA A 980 -7.90 -38.69 -7.20
N LEU A 981 -7.06 -38.31 -8.18
CA LEU A 981 -6.36 -39.25 -9.05
C LEU A 981 -5.34 -40.10 -8.27
N SER A 982 -4.65 -39.51 -7.30
CA SER A 982 -3.73 -40.22 -6.40
C SER A 982 -4.45 -41.29 -5.57
N GLN A 983 -5.63 -41.00 -5.03
CA GLN A 983 -6.40 -42.01 -4.29
C GLN A 983 -6.90 -43.14 -5.20
N LEU A 984 -7.36 -42.83 -6.41
CA LEU A 984 -7.88 -43.81 -7.37
C LEU A 984 -6.79 -44.70 -7.97
N PHE A 985 -5.68 -44.10 -8.40
CA PHE A 985 -4.69 -44.72 -9.28
C PHE A 985 -3.29 -44.84 -8.65
N GLY A 986 -3.08 -44.26 -7.47
CA GLY A 986 -1.78 -44.20 -6.80
C GLY A 986 -0.87 -43.13 -7.39
N HIS A 987 0.29 -42.95 -6.77
CA HIS A 987 1.32 -42.04 -7.24
C HIS A 987 2.72 -42.59 -6.98
N VAL A 988 3.69 -42.08 -7.75
CA VAL A 988 5.12 -42.31 -7.53
C VAL A 988 5.69 -41.14 -6.73
N GLN A 989 6.71 -41.40 -5.92
CA GLN A 989 7.45 -40.40 -5.17
C GLN A 989 7.88 -39.25 -6.10
N GLY A 990 7.58 -38.02 -5.71
CA GLY A 990 7.88 -36.82 -6.49
C GLY A 990 6.88 -36.47 -7.60
N ALA A 991 5.76 -37.19 -7.74
CA ALA A 991 4.71 -36.87 -8.71
C ALA A 991 4.04 -35.49 -8.46
N PHE A 992 4.01 -35.04 -7.21
CA PHE A 992 3.57 -33.72 -6.77
C PHE A 992 4.25 -33.40 -5.41
N PRO A 993 4.26 -32.14 -4.94
CA PRO A 993 5.09 -31.74 -3.78
C PRO A 993 4.87 -32.55 -2.50
N GLU A 994 3.66 -33.04 -2.26
CA GLU A 994 3.28 -33.86 -1.10
C GLU A 994 3.52 -35.38 -1.29
N ALA A 995 3.93 -35.82 -2.49
CA ALA A 995 4.18 -37.21 -2.84
C ALA A 995 5.54 -37.68 -2.29
N GLY A 996 5.66 -37.77 -0.96
CA GLY A 996 6.91 -38.10 -0.28
C GLY A 996 7.36 -39.56 -0.45
N GLN A 997 6.45 -40.47 -0.83
CA GLN A 997 6.71 -41.91 -0.99
C GLN A 997 5.77 -42.48 -2.07
N ASP A 998 6.09 -43.64 -2.63
CA ASP A 998 5.17 -44.34 -3.54
C ASP A 998 3.92 -44.80 -2.78
N GLN A 999 2.74 -44.56 -3.36
CA GLN A 999 1.48 -45.02 -2.78
C GLN A 999 0.63 -45.75 -3.82
N GLU A 1000 0.11 -46.92 -3.45
CA GLU A 1000 -0.82 -47.69 -4.28
C GLU A 1000 -2.23 -47.12 -4.21
N GLY A 1001 -2.87 -46.96 -5.37
CA GLY A 1001 -4.27 -46.54 -5.47
C GLY A 1001 -5.24 -47.68 -5.15
N VAL A 1002 -6.50 -47.32 -4.92
CA VAL A 1002 -7.54 -48.31 -4.59
C VAL A 1002 -7.78 -49.36 -5.69
N ILE A 1003 -7.47 -49.04 -6.96
CA ILE A 1003 -7.54 -50.01 -8.07
C ILE A 1003 -6.47 -51.08 -7.94
N GLN A 1004 -5.23 -50.71 -7.57
CA GLN A 1004 -4.17 -51.69 -7.29
C GLN A 1004 -4.48 -52.52 -6.05
N GLN A 1005 -5.00 -51.89 -4.98
CA GLN A 1005 -5.38 -52.59 -3.75
C GLN A 1005 -6.50 -53.63 -3.98
N ALA A 1006 -7.38 -53.41 -4.96
CA ALA A 1006 -8.45 -54.32 -5.32
C ALA A 1006 -8.04 -55.43 -6.30
N HIS A 1007 -6.75 -55.51 -6.68
CA HIS A 1007 -6.25 -56.50 -7.62
C HIS A 1007 -6.52 -57.94 -7.12
N GLY A 1008 -7.04 -58.79 -8.00
CA GLY A 1008 -7.48 -60.16 -7.71
C GLY A 1008 -8.86 -60.26 -7.05
N GLY A 1009 -9.44 -59.15 -6.59
CA GLY A 1009 -10.67 -59.11 -5.79
C GLY A 1009 -11.78 -58.25 -6.41
N THR A 1010 -12.51 -57.52 -5.55
CA THR A 1010 -13.66 -56.68 -5.94
C THR A 1010 -13.49 -55.25 -5.44
N LEU A 1011 -13.66 -54.27 -6.33
CA LEU A 1011 -13.77 -52.85 -6.01
C LEU A 1011 -15.26 -52.47 -5.92
N TYR A 1012 -15.68 -51.98 -4.75
CA TYR A 1012 -17.04 -51.49 -4.54
C TYR A 1012 -17.07 -49.96 -4.56
N LEU A 1013 -17.79 -49.37 -5.52
CA LEU A 1013 -17.99 -47.93 -5.66
C LEU A 1013 -19.31 -47.53 -5.02
N ASP A 1014 -19.28 -46.93 -3.83
CA ASP A 1014 -20.46 -46.48 -3.11
C ASP A 1014 -20.88 -45.07 -3.52
N GLU A 1015 -22.18 -44.90 -3.79
CA GLU A 1015 -22.81 -43.69 -4.34
C GLU A 1015 -22.10 -43.13 -5.59
N VAL A 1016 -21.97 -43.97 -6.62
CA VAL A 1016 -21.23 -43.64 -7.85
C VAL A 1016 -21.80 -42.43 -8.61
N GLY A 1017 -23.08 -42.10 -8.46
CA GLY A 1017 -23.74 -40.96 -9.10
C GLY A 1017 -23.14 -39.60 -8.74
N VAL A 1018 -22.51 -39.49 -7.57
CA VAL A 1018 -21.90 -38.24 -7.08
C VAL A 1018 -20.50 -37.99 -7.70
N LEU A 1019 -19.97 -38.96 -8.45
CA LEU A 1019 -18.62 -38.87 -8.99
C LEU A 1019 -18.53 -37.78 -10.08
N ALA A 1020 -17.53 -36.90 -10.01
CA ALA A 1020 -17.35 -35.85 -11.02
C ALA A 1020 -17.06 -36.41 -12.43
N LEU A 1021 -17.64 -35.77 -13.47
CA LEU A 1021 -17.52 -36.20 -14.88
C LEU A 1021 -16.07 -36.52 -15.34
N PRO A 1022 -15.04 -35.71 -15.03
CA PRO A 1022 -13.67 -36.04 -15.44
C PRO A 1022 -13.17 -37.36 -14.82
N LEU A 1023 -13.54 -37.66 -13.58
CA LEU A 1023 -13.13 -38.89 -12.90
C LEU A 1023 -13.87 -40.11 -13.47
N GLN A 1024 -15.14 -39.96 -13.84
CA GLN A 1024 -15.90 -41.01 -14.55
C GLN A 1024 -15.20 -41.40 -15.86
N ALA A 1025 -14.73 -40.41 -16.64
CA ALA A 1025 -14.01 -40.66 -17.89
C ALA A 1025 -12.66 -41.37 -17.66
N HIS A 1026 -11.91 -40.97 -16.63
CA HIS A 1026 -10.65 -41.63 -16.27
C HIS A 1026 -10.85 -43.07 -15.79
N LEU A 1027 -11.86 -43.33 -14.96
CA LEU A 1027 -12.20 -44.69 -14.54
C LEU A 1027 -12.63 -45.56 -15.71
N LEU A 1028 -13.55 -45.09 -16.57
CA LEU A 1028 -13.97 -45.84 -17.75
C LEU A 1028 -12.78 -46.27 -18.60
N ARG A 1029 -11.81 -45.36 -18.82
CA ARG A 1029 -10.62 -45.65 -19.60
C ARG A 1029 -9.77 -46.75 -18.96
N VAL A 1030 -9.47 -46.63 -17.66
CA VAL A 1030 -8.66 -47.60 -16.91
C VAL A 1030 -9.32 -48.98 -16.87
N LEU A 1031 -10.64 -49.02 -16.70
CA LEU A 1031 -11.41 -50.27 -16.66
C LEU A 1031 -11.51 -50.94 -18.04
N SER A 1032 -11.60 -50.15 -19.11
CA SER A 1032 -11.61 -50.66 -20.48
C SER A 1032 -10.24 -51.19 -20.91
N GLU A 1033 -9.17 -50.47 -20.55
CA GLU A 1033 -7.79 -50.85 -20.90
C GLU A 1033 -7.21 -51.95 -19.97
N ARG A 1034 -7.84 -52.19 -18.81
CA ARG A 1034 -7.36 -53.09 -17.73
C ARG A 1034 -5.91 -52.83 -17.31
N LYS A 1035 -5.49 -51.57 -17.43
CA LYS A 1035 -4.19 -51.10 -17.00
C LYS A 1035 -4.35 -49.79 -16.26
N VAL A 1036 -3.64 -49.67 -15.15
CA VAL A 1036 -3.62 -48.48 -14.30
C VAL A 1036 -2.22 -47.89 -14.33
N GLN A 1037 -2.14 -46.59 -14.57
CA GLN A 1037 -0.89 -45.85 -14.52
C GLN A 1037 -0.92 -44.97 -13.27
N ARG A 1038 0.10 -45.12 -12.41
CA ARG A 1038 0.26 -44.27 -11.23
C ARG A 1038 0.52 -42.83 -11.68
N THR A 1039 0.01 -41.88 -10.92
CA THR A 1039 0.24 -40.45 -11.17
C THR A 1039 1.74 -40.17 -11.09
N GLY A 1040 2.33 -39.61 -12.16
CA GLY A 1040 3.77 -39.36 -12.29
C GLY A 1040 4.63 -40.56 -12.71
N GLY A 1041 4.06 -41.78 -12.80
CA GLY A 1041 4.76 -42.97 -13.29
C GLY A 1041 4.72 -43.08 -14.81
N SER A 1042 5.73 -43.70 -15.43
CA SER A 1042 5.83 -43.83 -16.90
C SER A 1042 5.30 -45.14 -17.48
N GLU A 1043 5.09 -46.18 -16.66
CA GLU A 1043 4.67 -47.50 -17.13
C GLU A 1043 3.28 -47.90 -16.57
N PRO A 1044 2.32 -48.31 -17.43
CA PRO A 1044 1.01 -48.78 -17.00
C PRO A 1044 1.06 -50.24 -16.51
N GLU A 1045 0.54 -50.49 -15.31
CA GLU A 1045 0.49 -51.81 -14.65
C GLU A 1045 -0.85 -52.50 -14.96
N ALA A 1046 -0.82 -53.80 -15.32
CA ALA A 1046 -2.04 -54.55 -15.58
C ALA A 1046 -2.74 -54.93 -14.26
N PHE A 1047 -4.07 -54.82 -14.22
CA PHE A 1047 -4.86 -55.25 -13.07
C PHE A 1047 -6.03 -56.15 -13.48
N ASP A 1048 -6.49 -56.97 -12.52
CA ASP A 1048 -7.67 -57.81 -12.68
C ASP A 1048 -8.56 -57.67 -11.46
N LEU A 1049 -9.71 -57.00 -11.61
CA LEU A 1049 -10.68 -56.81 -10.53
C LEU A 1049 -12.11 -56.94 -11.08
N ARG A 1050 -13.05 -57.19 -10.18
CA ARG A 1050 -14.49 -57.05 -10.44
C ARG A 1050 -15.00 -55.72 -9.88
N ILE A 1051 -15.91 -55.06 -10.59
CA ILE A 1051 -16.53 -53.82 -10.11
C ILE A 1051 -17.95 -54.10 -9.66
N ILE A 1052 -18.30 -53.57 -8.49
CA ILE A 1052 -19.69 -53.45 -8.05
C ILE A 1052 -19.93 -51.96 -7.75
N ALA A 1053 -20.96 -51.35 -8.33
CA ALA A 1053 -21.29 -49.96 -8.10
C ALA A 1053 -22.65 -49.84 -7.41
N GLY A 1054 -22.77 -48.96 -6.43
CA GLY A 1054 -24.02 -48.64 -5.75
C GLY A 1054 -24.49 -47.22 -6.05
N SER A 1055 -25.78 -47.02 -6.28
CA SER A 1055 -26.38 -45.68 -6.39
C SER A 1055 -27.73 -45.62 -5.70
N SER A 1056 -27.99 -44.53 -4.98
CA SER A 1056 -29.33 -44.16 -4.51
C SER A 1056 -30.12 -43.30 -5.51
N GLU A 1057 -29.43 -42.69 -6.47
CA GLU A 1057 -30.03 -41.85 -7.50
C GLU A 1057 -30.24 -42.63 -8.80
N ASP A 1058 -31.22 -42.20 -9.59
CA ASP A 1058 -31.49 -42.77 -10.92
C ASP A 1058 -30.46 -42.25 -11.94
N LEU A 1059 -29.45 -43.08 -12.20
CA LEU A 1059 -28.36 -42.74 -13.10
C LEU A 1059 -28.81 -42.63 -14.56
N ALA A 1060 -29.91 -43.26 -14.95
CA ALA A 1060 -30.45 -43.10 -16.31
C ALA A 1060 -30.92 -41.66 -16.53
N VAL A 1061 -31.60 -41.08 -15.54
CA VAL A 1061 -31.99 -39.66 -15.55
C VAL A 1061 -30.77 -38.75 -15.55
N GLN A 1062 -29.71 -39.09 -14.80
CA GLN A 1062 -28.47 -38.30 -14.80
C GLN A 1062 -27.73 -38.32 -16.14
N VAL A 1063 -27.81 -39.41 -16.89
CA VAL A 1063 -27.28 -39.48 -18.26
C VAL A 1063 -28.08 -38.57 -19.19
N GLU A 1064 -29.42 -38.54 -19.08
CA GLU A 1064 -30.27 -37.67 -19.89
C GLU A 1064 -29.97 -36.17 -19.70
N VAL A 1065 -29.67 -35.76 -18.46
CA VAL A 1065 -29.31 -34.36 -18.14
C VAL A 1065 -27.81 -34.06 -18.25
N ALA A 1066 -27.03 -34.97 -18.85
CA ALA A 1066 -25.57 -34.87 -19.03
C ALA A 1066 -24.76 -34.70 -17.73
N ALA A 1067 -25.30 -35.12 -16.59
CA ALA A 1067 -24.62 -35.16 -15.29
C ALA A 1067 -23.82 -36.46 -15.07
N PHE A 1068 -24.06 -37.50 -15.87
CA PHE A 1068 -23.33 -38.77 -15.83
C PHE A 1068 -22.94 -39.24 -17.24
N HIS A 1069 -21.74 -39.81 -17.40
CA HIS A 1069 -21.22 -40.26 -18.69
C HIS A 1069 -21.93 -41.53 -19.19
N ALA A 1070 -22.67 -41.43 -20.29
CA ALA A 1070 -23.40 -42.56 -20.89
C ALA A 1070 -22.53 -43.82 -21.11
N PRO A 1071 -21.30 -43.74 -21.65
CA PRO A 1071 -20.48 -44.93 -21.86
C PRO A 1071 -20.01 -45.59 -20.55
N PHE A 1072 -19.86 -44.81 -19.48
CA PHE A 1072 -19.51 -45.33 -18.17
C PHE A 1072 -20.71 -45.99 -17.50
N TYR A 1073 -21.90 -45.41 -17.66
CA TYR A 1073 -23.16 -46.01 -17.24
C TYR A 1073 -23.37 -47.38 -17.90
N GLU A 1074 -23.27 -47.46 -19.23
CA GLU A 1074 -23.39 -48.72 -19.98
C GLU A 1074 -22.40 -49.80 -19.52
N HIS A 1075 -21.18 -49.40 -19.16
CA HIS A 1075 -20.16 -50.33 -18.65
C HIS A 1075 -20.53 -50.90 -17.27
N LEU A 1076 -21.15 -50.10 -16.40
CA LEU A 1076 -21.52 -50.53 -15.04
C LEU A 1076 -22.83 -51.31 -14.98
N THR A 1077 -23.78 -51.06 -15.90
CA THR A 1077 -25.12 -51.68 -15.89
C THR A 1077 -25.20 -53.02 -16.61
N ALA A 1078 -24.07 -53.71 -16.85
CA ALA A 1078 -24.09 -55.03 -17.50
C ALA A 1078 -25.01 -56.02 -16.77
N HIS A 1079 -25.04 -55.95 -15.43
CA HIS A 1079 -26.04 -56.63 -14.60
C HIS A 1079 -26.55 -55.63 -13.55
N THR A 1080 -27.85 -55.63 -13.28
CA THR A 1080 -28.46 -54.70 -12.31
C THR A 1080 -29.22 -55.47 -11.24
N LEU A 1081 -28.96 -55.13 -9.98
CA LEU A 1081 -29.65 -55.61 -8.79
C LEU A 1081 -30.39 -54.45 -8.15
N SER A 1082 -31.72 -54.54 -8.04
CA SER A 1082 -32.52 -53.55 -7.32
C SER A 1082 -32.82 -54.06 -5.91
N ILE A 1083 -32.42 -53.30 -4.89
CA ILE A 1083 -32.73 -53.61 -3.50
C ILE A 1083 -34.03 -52.89 -3.12
N PRO A 1084 -35.11 -53.65 -2.80
CA PRO A 1084 -36.39 -53.05 -2.47
C PRO A 1084 -36.31 -52.22 -1.18
N ALA A 1085 -37.00 -51.10 -1.17
CA ALA A 1085 -37.16 -50.29 0.04
C ALA A 1085 -37.89 -51.11 1.11
N LEU A 1086 -37.61 -50.81 2.38
CA LEU A 1086 -38.19 -51.56 3.50
C LEU A 1086 -39.72 -51.43 3.56
N ARG A 1087 -40.27 -50.30 3.09
CA ARG A 1087 -41.71 -50.05 2.95
C ARG A 1087 -42.41 -51.02 1.99
N ASP A 1088 -41.68 -51.55 1.01
CA ASP A 1088 -42.21 -52.47 -0.01
C ASP A 1088 -42.10 -53.95 0.43
N ARG A 1089 -41.53 -54.20 1.61
CA ARG A 1089 -41.42 -55.52 2.26
C ARG A 1089 -41.75 -55.44 3.76
N PRO A 1090 -42.95 -54.95 4.12
CA PRO A 1090 -43.33 -54.73 5.52
C PRO A 1090 -43.33 -56.01 6.36
N GLU A 1091 -43.51 -57.18 5.74
CA GLU A 1091 -43.45 -58.49 6.41
C GLU A 1091 -42.06 -58.82 6.98
N ASP A 1092 -41.01 -58.15 6.50
CA ASP A 1092 -39.64 -58.35 6.97
C ASP A 1092 -39.29 -57.47 8.18
N ILE A 1093 -40.05 -56.39 8.41
CA ILE A 1093 -39.78 -55.42 9.48
C ILE A 1093 -39.75 -56.09 10.86
N PRO A 1094 -40.69 -56.98 11.22
CA PRO A 1094 -40.66 -57.60 12.54
C PRO A 1094 -39.46 -58.52 12.76
N LEU A 1095 -39.10 -59.31 11.74
CA LEU A 1095 -37.96 -60.22 11.79
C LEU A 1095 -36.64 -59.45 11.87
N LEU A 1096 -36.52 -58.39 11.07
CA LEU A 1096 -35.33 -57.56 11.00
C LEU A 1096 -35.15 -56.72 12.27
N ALA A 1097 -36.23 -56.14 12.81
CA ALA A 1097 -36.20 -55.34 14.03
C ALA A 1097 -35.80 -56.17 15.25
N GLN A 1098 -36.35 -57.39 15.37
CA GLN A 1098 -35.98 -58.29 16.46
C GLN A 1098 -34.52 -58.72 16.36
N TRP A 1099 -34.06 -59.10 15.15
CA TRP A 1099 -32.66 -59.45 14.93
C TRP A 1099 -31.69 -58.29 15.24
N MET A 1100 -32.01 -57.06 14.84
CA MET A 1100 -31.19 -55.87 15.11
C MET A 1100 -31.13 -55.55 16.60
N ILE A 1101 -32.23 -55.69 17.33
CA ILE A 1101 -32.22 -55.52 18.80
C ILE A 1101 -31.37 -56.60 19.47
N ASP A 1102 -31.45 -57.85 19.02
CA ASP A 1102 -30.64 -58.93 19.59
C ASP A 1102 -29.14 -58.75 19.27
N ASP A 1103 -28.80 -58.15 18.12
CA ASP A 1103 -27.44 -57.74 17.77
C ASP A 1103 -26.95 -56.57 18.65
N LEU A 1104 -27.73 -55.50 18.74
CA LEU A 1104 -27.39 -54.31 19.55
C LEU A 1104 -27.30 -54.64 21.04
N SER A 1105 -28.19 -55.50 21.56
CA SER A 1105 -28.18 -55.94 22.95
C SER A 1105 -26.94 -56.77 23.29
N ARG A 1106 -26.49 -57.62 22.34
CA ARG A 1106 -25.23 -58.38 22.46
C ARG A 1106 -24.01 -57.44 22.50
N GLY A 1107 -23.97 -56.43 21.64
CA GLY A 1107 -22.88 -55.44 21.62
C GLY A 1107 -22.82 -54.55 22.87
N LEU A 1108 -23.97 -54.31 23.51
CA LEU A 1108 -24.08 -53.48 24.73
C LEU A 1108 -24.05 -54.31 26.03
N GLU A 1109 -23.83 -55.63 25.97
CA GLU A 1109 -23.87 -56.57 27.11
C GLU A 1109 -25.17 -56.50 27.94
N THR A 1110 -26.31 -56.20 27.30
CA THR A 1110 -27.63 -56.10 27.96
C THR A 1110 -28.48 -57.36 27.70
N LYS A 1111 -29.48 -57.63 28.56
CA LYS A 1111 -30.39 -58.77 28.34
C LYS A 1111 -31.20 -58.53 27.06
N SER A 1112 -31.28 -59.54 26.19
CA SER A 1112 -32.10 -59.51 24.97
C SER A 1112 -33.54 -59.11 25.33
N VAL A 1113 -34.03 -58.10 24.63
CA VAL A 1113 -35.36 -57.54 24.79
C VAL A 1113 -36.24 -58.10 23.69
N GLN A 1114 -37.38 -58.71 24.04
CA GLN A 1114 -38.39 -59.07 23.05
C GLN A 1114 -39.25 -57.85 22.72
N LEU A 1115 -39.38 -57.56 21.44
CA LEU A 1115 -40.28 -56.52 20.96
C LEU A 1115 -41.73 -57.00 21.08
N GLY A 1116 -42.54 -56.28 21.84
CA GLY A 1116 -43.98 -56.55 21.96
C GLY A 1116 -44.73 -56.32 20.64
N GLU A 1117 -45.85 -57.01 20.45
CA GLU A 1117 -46.65 -56.98 19.21
C GLU A 1117 -47.12 -55.55 18.84
N GLU A 1118 -47.43 -54.71 19.84
CA GLU A 1118 -47.78 -53.30 19.65
C GLU A 1118 -46.62 -52.46 19.06
N ILE A 1119 -45.37 -52.75 19.45
CA ILE A 1119 -44.19 -52.05 18.93
C ILE A 1119 -43.89 -52.51 17.50
N LEU A 1120 -44.06 -53.80 17.22
CA LEU A 1120 -43.87 -54.34 15.88
C LEU A 1120 -44.90 -53.76 14.89
N GLN A 1121 -46.16 -53.57 15.31
CA GLN A 1121 -47.17 -52.88 14.50
C GLN A 1121 -46.86 -51.39 14.32
N LEU A 1122 -46.36 -50.70 15.36
CA LEU A 1122 -45.95 -49.30 15.27
C LEU A 1122 -44.81 -49.11 14.26
N LEU A 1123 -43.77 -49.94 14.33
CA LEU A 1123 -42.63 -49.92 13.41
C LEU A 1123 -43.06 -50.25 11.97
N GLY A 1124 -44.01 -51.17 11.78
CA GLY A 1124 -44.53 -51.53 10.46
C GLY A 1124 -45.32 -50.41 9.76
N ASN A 1125 -45.97 -49.52 10.53
CA ASN A 1125 -46.77 -48.41 9.99
C ASN A 1125 -45.99 -47.08 9.89
N THR A 1126 -44.74 -47.04 10.35
CA THR A 1126 -43.94 -45.81 10.38
C THR A 1126 -43.20 -45.62 9.05
N PRO A 1127 -43.26 -44.44 8.41
CA PRO A 1127 -42.44 -44.18 7.23
C PRO A 1127 -40.96 -44.10 7.63
N LEU A 1128 -40.14 -45.00 7.06
CA LEU A 1128 -38.70 -45.10 7.32
C LEU A 1128 -37.89 -44.59 6.11
N PRO A 1129 -37.69 -43.26 5.95
CA PRO A 1129 -37.05 -42.70 4.76
C PRO A 1129 -35.58 -43.13 4.58
N GLY A 1130 -34.89 -43.51 5.66
CA GLY A 1130 -33.55 -44.12 5.63
C GLY A 1130 -33.56 -45.66 5.69
N ASN A 1131 -34.71 -46.30 5.43
CA ASN A 1131 -34.90 -47.74 5.35
C ASN A 1131 -34.35 -48.52 6.58
N ALA A 1132 -33.56 -49.58 6.35
CA ALA A 1132 -33.05 -50.45 7.40
C ALA A 1132 -32.02 -49.74 8.31
N ARG A 1133 -31.30 -48.74 7.79
CA ARG A 1133 -30.39 -47.91 8.59
C ARG A 1133 -31.17 -47.04 9.58
N GLU A 1134 -32.26 -46.42 9.14
CA GLU A 1134 -33.13 -45.63 10.02
C GLU A 1134 -33.81 -46.50 11.08
N LEU A 1135 -34.27 -47.70 10.70
CA LEU A 1135 -34.81 -48.67 11.65
C LEU A 1135 -33.78 -49.03 12.73
N ARG A 1136 -32.53 -49.31 12.35
CA ARG A 1136 -31.45 -49.60 13.31
C ARG A 1136 -31.19 -48.41 14.25
N HIS A 1137 -31.18 -47.18 13.73
CA HIS A 1137 -30.97 -45.97 14.53
C HIS A 1137 -32.10 -45.73 15.53
N LEU A 1138 -33.37 -45.94 15.13
CA LEU A 1138 -34.53 -45.83 16.02
C LEU A 1138 -34.46 -46.86 17.15
N LEU A 1139 -34.11 -48.11 16.85
CA LEU A 1139 -33.96 -49.18 17.84
C LEU A 1139 -32.79 -48.93 18.80
N GLU A 1140 -31.64 -48.49 18.28
CA GLU A 1140 -30.46 -48.18 19.10
C GLU A 1140 -30.74 -47.01 20.05
N ARG A 1141 -31.41 -45.96 19.56
CA ARG A 1141 -31.80 -44.81 20.37
C ARG A 1141 -32.79 -45.22 21.47
N ALA A 1142 -33.84 -45.96 21.13
CA ALA A 1142 -34.83 -46.43 22.10
C ALA A 1142 -34.17 -47.33 23.18
N LEU A 1143 -33.21 -48.17 22.80
CA LEU A 1143 -32.48 -49.04 23.73
C LEU A 1143 -31.54 -48.26 24.67
N ARG A 1144 -30.94 -47.15 24.20
CA ARG A 1144 -30.05 -46.31 25.02
C ARG A 1144 -30.82 -45.38 25.99
N GLU A 1145 -31.99 -44.88 25.62
CA GLU A 1145 -32.75 -43.89 26.40
C GLU A 1145 -33.49 -44.50 27.62
N GLN A 1146 -33.85 -45.79 27.59
CA GLN A 1146 -34.73 -46.41 28.59
C GLN A 1146 -34.03 -46.97 29.85
N GLY A 1147 -32.73 -47.26 29.81
CA GLY A 1147 -32.10 -48.04 30.89
C GLY A 1147 -32.69 -49.46 31.02
N PRO A 1148 -32.38 -50.23 32.08
CA PRO A 1148 -32.73 -51.65 32.15
C PRO A 1148 -34.24 -51.88 32.38
N GLY A 1149 -34.99 -52.09 31.30
CA GLY A 1149 -36.43 -52.42 31.28
C GLY A 1149 -36.92 -52.85 29.88
N ASP A 1150 -38.14 -53.38 29.79
CA ASP A 1150 -38.75 -53.75 28.50
C ASP A 1150 -39.13 -52.48 27.70
N LEU A 1151 -38.84 -52.47 26.40
CA LEU A 1151 -39.17 -51.35 25.51
C LEU A 1151 -40.69 -51.15 25.42
N ARG A 1152 -41.14 -49.89 25.40
CA ARG A 1152 -42.54 -49.47 25.28
C ARG A 1152 -42.73 -48.61 24.02
N PRO A 1153 -43.93 -48.58 23.42
CA PRO A 1153 -44.20 -47.75 22.23
C PRO A 1153 -43.82 -46.26 22.38
N GLN A 1154 -43.92 -45.70 23.59
CA GLN A 1154 -43.61 -44.30 23.88
C GLN A 1154 -42.11 -43.96 23.75
N ASP A 1155 -41.23 -44.96 23.82
CA ASP A 1155 -39.77 -44.77 23.79
C ASP A 1155 -39.25 -44.46 22.37
N PHE A 1156 -40.06 -44.71 21.34
CA PHE A 1156 -39.71 -44.42 19.95
C PHE A 1156 -39.98 -42.95 19.56
N ASN A 1157 -40.68 -42.19 20.42
CA ASN A 1157 -40.98 -40.76 20.28
C ASN A 1157 -41.39 -40.34 18.85
N LEU A 1158 -42.22 -41.16 18.21
CA LEU A 1158 -42.74 -40.95 16.85
C LEU A 1158 -43.97 -40.04 16.95
N GLN A 1159 -43.93 -38.86 16.33
CA GLN A 1159 -45.12 -38.01 16.19
C GLN A 1159 -46.10 -38.72 15.24
N THR A 1160 -47.30 -39.05 15.73
CA THR A 1160 -48.40 -39.63 14.93
C THR A 1160 -48.85 -38.73 13.81
#